data_AF-A0A1L4FRQ7-F1
#
_entry.id   AF-A0A1L4FRQ7-F1
#
_cell.length_a   1.000
_cell.length_b   1.000
_cell.length_c   1.000
_cell.angle_alpha   90.00
_cell.angle_beta   90.00
_cell.angle_gamma   90.00
#
_symmetry.space_group_name_H-M   'P 1'
#
loop_
_entity.id
_entity.type
_entity.pdbx_description
1 polymer ?
#
loop_
_entity_poly.entity_id
_entity_poly.type
_entity_poly.pdbx_seq_one_letter_code
_entity_poly.pdbx_strand_id
1 'polypeptide(L)'
;MKTLIAKIPFLKNKKEKKATDNSNSGKARKILSKISGAFMLPISVMAIAGFFLGVGAAIATQGSSTNNFALETFGKFISILGDPVFSALPLLFAAAFVIAFTDEAGVAVFAAIIGYFVFNAIQSVFIFDVTTGYSILFTGAGRDPETLEKLVGTTLGTKSLQTSVFGGLTVGLVVQYLYNRFHQIQLPQVISFFGGKRFVAIVTIPSMIVLAFLYLLFWPWVGVALSKFGNALGKVPYGFESFIFGYVERSLVPFGLHHVFYAPLWYSNAGGDLNESLQVWENGKEGLVLGSALLELKKQISLDPNKYVGDSTASNALLKFPFNDVSWSINGKEYSMPLFKFISDELGFKIGRFMDGKFSFMIFGLPGAGLAMILAAPKENRKVALGTVLPSVITCIVTGVTEPIEFTFLFLAPWLFWGVHAFLCAVSFMLANILGVHVPMAFSGGMLDLIIYGVIPFAKGTNFYWTLIVGIPYFFVYFGIFYTLIVKFKIETPGRGSNTKLFTKADYLKKKDSNSSVDPRALAVVLAYGGIDNISAFNNCASRLRYDVVDANKVSDEALKAAGASGVKREGSKHVQAIFGPQAEQLNSLIKAQREKIKEYILQHPELLNDKVENLIEQETQPANKASDGKVVELSAPALGKVKTLATLNDGVFSEKMSGEGFVVEFAAEHNASIFSPVDGTITLVFPTKHAYGITTEDGINVLLHIGIDTVNLNGKGFEACVEQGQKVKKGDLVAKVNLDVVRDAKLKSDLVTVILPDSSKTSVKIQKLNTNVSSKETTIALVK
;
A
#
# COMPACT_ATOMS: atom_id res chain seq x y z
N MET A 1 40.97 -17.04 -45.01
CA MET A 1 40.50 -17.68 -43.75
C MET A 1 39.11 -17.17 -43.30
N LYS A 2 38.24 -16.79 -44.26
CA LYS A 2 36.84 -16.36 -44.06
C LYS A 2 35.86 -17.25 -44.84
N THR A 3 36.25 -18.48 -45.16
CA THR A 3 35.52 -19.38 -46.06
C THR A 3 35.69 -20.84 -45.64
N LEU A 4 35.64 -21.17 -44.34
CA LEU A 4 35.70 -22.57 -43.90
C LEU A 4 35.01 -22.89 -42.55
N ILE A 5 33.99 -22.12 -42.14
CA ILE A 5 33.18 -22.43 -40.93
C ILE A 5 31.67 -22.30 -41.24
N ALA A 6 31.26 -22.67 -42.46
CA ALA A 6 29.86 -22.60 -42.90
C ALA A 6 29.19 -23.98 -43.16
N LYS A 7 29.80 -25.10 -42.74
CA LYS A 7 29.25 -26.45 -43.01
C LYS A 7 29.46 -27.43 -41.85
N ILE A 8 28.87 -27.18 -40.68
CA ILE A 8 28.69 -28.21 -39.64
C ILE A 8 27.20 -28.29 -39.26
N PRO A 9 26.48 -29.37 -39.61
CA PRO A 9 25.02 -29.46 -39.48
C PRO A 9 24.53 -29.94 -38.11
N PHE A 10 25.22 -29.60 -37.01
CA PHE A 10 24.85 -30.05 -35.65
C PHE A 10 24.25 -28.95 -34.75
N LEU A 11 24.04 -27.72 -35.27
CA LEU A 11 23.43 -26.61 -34.51
C LEU A 11 22.07 -26.16 -35.05
N LYS A 12 21.24 -27.09 -35.54
CA LYS A 12 19.81 -26.86 -35.80
C LYS A 12 18.97 -27.78 -34.93
N ASN A 13 18.89 -27.45 -33.64
CA ASN A 13 17.76 -27.81 -32.80
C ASN A 13 17.65 -26.83 -31.64
N LYS A 14 17.40 -25.56 -31.97
CA LYS A 14 16.81 -24.63 -31.01
C LYS A 14 15.34 -25.00 -30.93
N LYS A 15 15.01 -25.99 -30.09
CA LYS A 15 13.65 -26.13 -29.56
C LYS A 15 13.30 -24.75 -28.99
N GLU A 16 12.38 -24.05 -29.64
CA GLU A 16 11.66 -22.97 -29.00
C GLU A 16 11.08 -23.57 -27.72
N LYS A 17 11.67 -23.21 -26.57
CA LYS A 17 10.96 -23.32 -25.31
C LYS A 17 9.75 -22.43 -25.49
N LYS A 18 8.59 -23.05 -25.75
CA LYS A 18 7.28 -22.51 -25.42
C LYS A 18 7.44 -21.81 -24.07
N ALA A 19 7.41 -20.49 -24.08
CA ALA A 19 7.25 -19.74 -22.86
C ALA A 19 5.96 -20.28 -22.24
N THR A 20 6.09 -21.00 -21.13
CA THR A 20 4.96 -21.27 -20.26
C THR A 20 4.46 -19.91 -19.83
N ASP A 21 3.42 -19.43 -20.51
CA ASP A 21 2.69 -18.23 -20.14
C ASP A 21 2.00 -18.52 -18.80
N ASN A 22 2.74 -18.31 -17.72
CA ASN A 22 2.21 -18.37 -16.36
C ASN A 22 1.38 -17.10 -16.14
N SER A 23 0.17 -17.08 -16.70
CA SER A 23 -0.81 -16.01 -16.50
C SER A 23 -1.12 -15.76 -15.01
N ASN A 24 -0.98 -16.78 -14.15
CA ASN A 24 -1.05 -16.65 -12.70
C ASN A 24 0.14 -15.88 -12.08
N SER A 25 1.35 -16.00 -12.64
CA SER A 25 2.51 -15.23 -12.16
C SER A 25 2.37 -13.73 -12.45
N GLY A 26 1.71 -13.37 -13.55
CA GLY A 26 1.41 -11.98 -13.90
C GLY A 26 0.40 -11.34 -12.95
N LYS A 27 -0.67 -12.06 -12.57
CA LYS A 27 -1.64 -11.60 -11.57
C LYS A 27 -1.03 -11.45 -10.18
N ALA A 28 -0.32 -12.48 -9.70
CA ALA A 28 0.34 -12.44 -8.40
C ALA A 28 1.37 -11.29 -8.32
N ARG A 29 2.18 -11.11 -9.37
CA ARG A 29 3.13 -10.00 -9.48
C ARG A 29 2.45 -8.63 -9.46
N LYS A 30 1.33 -8.46 -10.19
CA LYS A 30 0.56 -7.19 -10.17
C LYS A 30 -0.02 -6.90 -8.78
N ILE A 31 -0.52 -7.91 -8.08
CA ILE A 31 -1.03 -7.77 -6.70
C ILE A 31 0.10 -7.37 -5.75
N LEU A 32 1.24 -8.07 -5.79
CA LEU A 32 2.41 -7.77 -4.95
C LEU A 32 2.96 -6.36 -5.24
N SER A 33 2.97 -5.95 -6.51
CA SER A 33 3.40 -4.61 -6.93
C SER A 33 2.46 -3.52 -6.39
N LYS A 34 1.13 -3.74 -6.42
CA LYS A 34 0.16 -2.81 -5.80
C LYS A 34 0.34 -2.70 -4.29
N ILE A 35 0.51 -3.85 -3.61
CA ILE A 35 0.75 -3.90 -2.16
C ILE A 35 2.00 -3.11 -1.79
N SER A 36 3.12 -3.38 -2.47
CA SER A 36 4.38 -2.69 -2.20
C SER A 36 4.28 -1.19 -2.47
N GLY A 37 3.67 -0.78 -3.58
CA GLY A 37 3.48 0.64 -3.88
C GLY A 37 2.71 1.38 -2.78
N ALA A 38 1.67 0.77 -2.23
CA ALA A 38 0.89 1.38 -1.17
C ALA A 38 1.64 1.43 0.18
N PHE A 39 2.44 0.41 0.49
CA PHE A 39 3.22 0.37 1.73
C PHE A 39 4.41 1.33 1.76
N MET A 40 4.84 1.85 0.60
CA MET A 40 5.95 2.81 0.53
C MET A 40 5.71 4.06 1.36
N LEU A 41 4.46 4.54 1.47
CA LEU A 41 4.14 5.73 2.25
C LEU A 41 4.44 5.51 3.75
N PRO A 42 3.84 4.51 4.46
CA PRO A 42 4.24 4.18 5.83
C PRO A 42 5.74 3.93 5.99
N ILE A 43 6.35 3.19 5.05
CA ILE A 43 7.78 2.84 5.10
C ILE A 43 8.68 4.08 5.09
N SER A 44 8.39 5.05 4.23
CA SER A 44 9.16 6.28 4.14
C SER A 44 9.08 7.13 5.41
N VAL A 45 7.90 7.20 6.05
CA VAL A 45 7.70 7.95 7.29
C VAL A 45 8.41 7.25 8.46
N MET A 46 8.37 5.92 8.49
CA MET A 46 9.08 5.13 9.51
C MET A 46 10.60 5.32 9.48
N ALA A 47 11.21 5.56 8.31
CA ALA A 47 12.64 5.81 8.24
C ALA A 47 13.05 7.02 9.10
N ILE A 48 12.32 8.13 8.97
CA ILE A 48 12.59 9.35 9.75
C ILE A 48 12.20 9.14 11.21
N ALA A 49 11.05 8.52 11.48
CA ALA A 49 10.62 8.23 12.83
C ALA A 49 11.62 7.33 13.59
N GLY A 50 12.17 6.31 12.92
CA GLY A 50 13.10 5.36 13.52
C GLY A 50 14.45 6.00 13.81
N PHE A 51 14.82 7.02 13.03
CA PHE A 51 15.98 7.86 13.30
C PHE A 51 15.77 8.67 14.60
N PHE A 52 14.66 9.40 14.72
CA PHE A 52 14.36 10.15 15.94
C PHE A 52 14.26 9.27 17.17
N LEU A 53 13.56 8.14 17.05
CA LEU A 53 13.40 7.18 18.14
C LEU A 53 14.76 6.66 18.63
N GLY A 54 15.61 6.17 17.73
CA GLY A 54 16.89 5.58 18.13
C GLY A 54 17.93 6.59 18.58
N VAL A 55 18.04 7.75 17.93
CA VAL A 55 18.95 8.81 18.37
C VAL A 55 18.52 9.36 19.73
N GLY A 56 17.22 9.61 19.91
CA GLY A 56 16.67 10.05 21.18
C GLY A 56 16.90 9.04 22.30
N ALA A 57 16.70 7.75 22.03
CA ALA A 57 16.94 6.67 22.98
C ALA A 57 18.42 6.63 23.41
N ALA A 58 19.35 6.70 22.45
CA ALA A 58 20.78 6.71 22.76
C ALA A 58 21.18 7.90 23.66
N ILE A 59 20.67 9.11 23.35
CA ILE A 59 20.90 10.32 24.17
C ILE A 59 20.29 10.14 25.56
N ALA A 60 19.06 9.62 25.64
CA ALA A 60 18.36 9.42 26.90
C ALA A 60 19.09 8.44 27.81
N THR A 61 19.54 7.31 27.28
CA THR A 61 20.30 6.30 28.04
C THR A 61 21.64 6.85 28.52
N GLN A 62 22.32 7.67 27.71
CA GLN A 62 23.55 8.33 28.16
C GLN A 62 23.29 9.36 29.27
N GLY A 63 22.21 10.13 29.16
CA GLY A 63 21.75 11.04 30.22
C GLY A 63 21.49 10.31 31.53
N SER A 64 20.74 9.20 31.47
CA SER A 64 20.46 8.37 32.64
C SER A 64 21.73 7.76 33.25
N SER A 65 22.64 7.25 32.42
CA SER A 65 23.91 6.64 32.87
C SER A 65 24.86 7.64 33.53
N THR A 66 24.75 8.92 33.19
CA THR A 66 25.55 10.02 33.75
C THR A 66 24.81 10.83 34.81
N ASN A 67 23.61 10.38 35.23
CA ASN A 67 22.70 11.13 36.12
C ASN A 67 22.43 12.58 35.66
N ASN A 68 22.44 12.82 34.35
CA ASN A 68 22.18 14.12 33.74
C ASN A 68 20.72 14.22 33.28
N PHE A 69 19.87 14.75 34.15
CA PHE A 69 18.42 14.88 33.92
C PHE A 69 18.08 15.69 32.66
N ALA A 70 18.83 16.76 32.36
CA ALA A 70 18.57 17.61 31.19
C ALA A 70 18.83 16.84 29.89
N LEU A 71 19.95 16.11 29.84
CA LEU A 71 20.30 15.28 28.68
C LEU A 71 19.31 14.12 28.52
N GLU A 72 18.92 13.47 29.62
CA GLU A 72 17.91 12.41 29.60
C GLU A 72 16.57 12.91 29.06
N THR A 73 16.11 14.06 29.56
CA THR A 73 14.85 14.68 29.13
C THR A 73 14.90 15.09 27.66
N PHE A 74 16.01 15.66 27.20
CA PHE A 74 16.20 16.00 25.80
C PHE A 74 16.18 14.76 24.90
N GLY A 75 16.83 13.67 25.29
CA GLY A 75 16.77 12.40 24.57
C GLY A 75 15.35 11.84 24.48
N LYS A 76 14.58 11.88 25.59
CA LYS A 76 13.16 11.49 25.59
C LYS A 76 12.31 12.38 24.68
N PHE A 77 12.55 13.69 24.65
CA PHE A 77 11.91 14.61 23.72
C PHE A 77 12.20 14.27 22.26
N ILE A 78 13.44 13.92 21.91
CA ILE A 78 13.74 13.49 20.53
C ILE A 78 13.06 12.15 20.22
N SER A 79 13.03 11.22 21.18
CA SER A 79 12.41 9.89 20.99
C SER A 79 10.91 9.98 20.69
N ILE A 80 10.19 10.87 21.38
CA ILE A 80 8.73 11.01 21.23
C ILE A 80 8.31 11.56 19.86
N LEU A 81 9.23 12.16 19.09
CA LEU A 81 8.96 12.57 17.70
C LEU A 81 8.80 11.37 16.76
N GLY A 82 9.37 10.22 17.11
CA GLY A 82 9.31 8.99 16.31
C GLY A 82 8.31 7.96 16.85
N ASP A 83 8.21 7.82 18.16
CA ASP A 83 7.44 6.76 18.83
C ASP A 83 5.97 6.63 18.36
N PRO A 84 5.18 7.71 18.17
CA PRO A 84 3.80 7.61 17.72
C PRO A 84 3.64 6.94 16.35
N VAL A 85 4.63 7.07 15.45
CA VAL A 85 4.59 6.46 14.12
C VAL A 85 4.71 4.95 14.21
N PHE A 86 5.59 4.44 15.07
CA PHE A 86 5.73 3.00 15.33
C PHE A 86 4.53 2.46 16.10
N SER A 87 4.02 3.21 17.08
CA SER A 87 2.79 2.86 17.80
C SER A 87 1.56 2.76 16.88
N ALA A 88 1.52 3.56 15.82
CA ALA A 88 0.48 3.51 14.80
C ALA A 88 0.79 2.56 13.63
N LEU A 89 1.90 1.83 13.66
CA LEU A 89 2.38 1.01 12.54
C LEU A 89 1.31 0.07 11.97
N PRO A 90 0.61 -0.74 12.78
CA PRO A 90 -0.43 -1.62 12.24
C PRO A 90 -1.55 -0.84 11.54
N LEU A 91 -1.98 0.28 12.13
CA LEU A 91 -3.03 1.12 11.58
C LEU A 91 -2.61 1.73 10.23
N LEU A 92 -1.37 2.24 10.14
CA LEU A 92 -0.81 2.79 8.90
C LEU A 92 -0.79 1.74 7.79
N PHE A 93 -0.46 0.48 8.12
CA PHE A 93 -0.51 -0.62 7.16
C PHE A 93 -1.93 -1.05 6.80
N ALA A 94 -2.88 -1.04 7.74
CA ALA A 94 -4.30 -1.28 7.45
C ALA A 94 -4.83 -0.26 6.43
N ALA A 95 -4.55 1.03 6.69
CA ALA A 95 -4.91 2.13 5.80
C ALA A 95 -4.24 2.01 4.43
N ALA A 96 -2.92 1.80 4.40
CA ALA A 96 -2.17 1.65 3.15
C ALA A 96 -2.67 0.44 2.34
N PHE A 97 -2.97 -0.69 2.98
CA PHE A 97 -3.52 -1.86 2.31
C PHE A 97 -4.85 -1.52 1.63
N VAL A 98 -5.78 -0.88 2.34
CA VAL A 98 -7.08 -0.53 1.77
C VAL A 98 -6.94 0.44 0.60
N ILE A 99 -6.09 1.47 0.73
CA ILE A 99 -5.76 2.41 -0.37
C ILE A 99 -5.36 1.65 -1.64
N ALA A 100 -4.53 0.61 -1.51
CA ALA A 100 -4.02 -0.17 -2.63
C ALA A 100 -5.10 -0.91 -3.44
N PHE A 101 -6.23 -1.23 -2.81
CA PHE A 101 -7.22 -2.16 -3.34
C PHE A 101 -8.63 -1.58 -3.47
N THR A 102 -8.83 -0.31 -3.09
CA THR A 102 -10.13 0.39 -3.22
C THR A 102 -10.02 1.67 -4.03
N ASP A 103 -9.05 1.75 -4.96
CA ASP A 103 -8.81 2.90 -5.85
C ASP A 103 -8.78 4.24 -5.07
N GLU A 104 -8.03 4.28 -3.97
CA GLU A 104 -7.87 5.45 -3.10
C GLU A 104 -9.19 5.99 -2.49
N ALA A 105 -10.23 5.14 -2.36
CA ALA A 105 -11.47 5.53 -1.72
C ALA A 105 -11.27 5.91 -0.24
N GLY A 106 -11.31 7.22 0.05
CA GLY A 106 -11.13 7.74 1.42
C GLY A 106 -12.10 7.15 2.45
N VAL A 107 -13.32 6.77 2.04
CA VAL A 107 -14.30 6.11 2.93
C VAL A 107 -13.83 4.72 3.37
N ALA A 108 -13.11 3.99 2.50
CA ALA A 108 -12.57 2.68 2.86
C ALA A 108 -11.42 2.83 3.87
N VAL A 109 -10.56 3.84 3.69
CA VAL A 109 -9.51 4.19 4.65
C VAL A 109 -10.11 4.55 6.01
N PHE A 110 -11.16 5.36 6.01
CA PHE A 110 -11.88 5.71 7.23
C PHE A 110 -12.49 4.48 7.91
N ALA A 111 -13.09 3.57 7.13
CA ALA A 111 -13.57 2.29 7.65
C ALA A 111 -12.43 1.43 8.24
N ALA A 112 -11.23 1.44 7.65
CA ALA A 112 -10.07 0.72 8.17
C ALA A 112 -9.62 1.27 9.53
N ILE A 113 -9.64 2.60 9.69
CA ILE A 113 -9.31 3.26 10.95
C ILE A 113 -10.32 2.86 12.03
N ILE A 114 -11.62 2.98 11.74
CA ILE A 114 -12.68 2.55 12.66
C ILE A 114 -12.54 1.06 12.98
N GLY A 115 -12.38 0.23 11.97
CA GLY A 115 -12.24 -1.22 12.11
C GLY A 115 -11.08 -1.58 13.02
N TYR A 116 -9.92 -0.93 12.86
CA TYR A 116 -8.75 -1.20 13.69
C TYR A 116 -8.98 -0.81 15.16
N PHE A 117 -9.59 0.35 15.42
CA PHE A 117 -9.95 0.74 16.79
C PHE A 117 -10.95 -0.22 17.43
N VAL A 118 -11.99 -0.62 16.69
CA VAL A 118 -13.00 -1.57 17.18
C VAL A 118 -12.38 -2.95 17.43
N PHE A 119 -11.52 -3.42 16.52
CA PHE A 119 -10.78 -4.67 16.65
C PHE A 119 -9.97 -4.73 17.96
N ASN A 120 -9.28 -3.64 18.32
CA ASN A 120 -8.52 -3.58 19.57
C ASN A 120 -9.43 -3.39 20.80
N ALA A 121 -10.45 -2.54 20.70
CA ALA A 121 -11.38 -2.29 21.79
C ALA A 121 -12.12 -3.56 22.22
N ILE A 122 -12.55 -4.40 21.26
CA ILE A 122 -13.17 -5.69 21.56
C ILE A 122 -12.20 -6.59 22.33
N GLN A 123 -10.92 -6.64 21.93
CA GLN A 123 -9.92 -7.43 22.65
C GLN A 123 -9.74 -6.97 24.10
N SER A 124 -9.73 -5.67 24.36
CA SER A 124 -9.54 -5.14 25.72
C SER A 124 -10.57 -5.65 26.74
N VAL A 125 -11.79 -5.98 26.28
CA VAL A 125 -12.86 -6.52 27.14
C VAL A 125 -12.53 -7.92 27.64
N PHE A 126 -11.77 -8.69 26.85
CA PHE A 126 -11.43 -10.08 27.12
C PHE A 126 -9.98 -10.28 27.56
N ILE A 127 -9.27 -9.20 27.90
CA ILE A 127 -7.91 -9.24 28.45
C ILE A 127 -7.97 -8.72 29.88
N PHE A 128 -7.79 -9.62 30.84
CA PHE A 128 -7.89 -9.34 32.26
C PHE A 128 -6.51 -9.28 32.90
N ASP A 129 -6.27 -8.25 33.71
CA ASP A 129 -5.08 -8.16 34.54
C ASP A 129 -5.16 -9.20 35.65
N VAL A 130 -4.08 -9.95 35.85
CA VAL A 130 -3.91 -10.85 37.00
C VAL A 130 -2.57 -10.57 37.66
N THR A 131 -2.34 -11.14 38.85
CA THR A 131 -1.16 -10.85 39.67
C THR A 131 0.16 -11.01 38.92
N THR A 132 0.25 -11.98 38.00
CA THR A 132 1.46 -12.33 37.26
C THR A 132 1.23 -12.32 35.74
N GLY A 133 0.65 -11.25 35.20
CA GLY A 133 0.49 -11.05 33.75
C GLY A 133 -0.97 -10.92 33.32
N TYR A 134 -1.37 -11.64 32.26
CA TYR A 134 -2.70 -11.50 31.66
C TYR A 134 -3.46 -12.81 31.48
N SER A 135 -4.77 -12.79 31.77
CA SER A 135 -5.71 -13.83 31.36
C SER A 135 -6.48 -13.38 30.12
N ILE A 136 -6.55 -14.20 29.08
CA ILE A 136 -7.16 -13.87 27.78
C ILE A 136 -8.36 -14.80 27.52
N LEU A 137 -9.53 -14.21 27.22
CA LEU A 137 -10.86 -14.84 27.12
C LEU A 137 -11.41 -15.35 28.45
N PHE A 138 -10.80 -16.40 29.01
CA PHE A 138 -11.25 -17.02 30.26
C PHE A 138 -10.06 -17.62 31.01
N THR A 139 -10.17 -17.63 32.34
CA THR A 139 -9.16 -18.22 33.23
C THR A 139 -9.11 -19.73 33.04
N GLY A 140 -7.93 -20.34 33.21
CA GLY A 140 -7.75 -21.79 33.11
C GLY A 140 -7.71 -22.35 31.67
N ALA A 141 -7.58 -21.51 30.65
CA ALA A 141 -7.53 -21.92 29.24
C ALA A 141 -6.22 -22.63 28.80
N GLY A 142 -5.44 -23.20 29.73
CA GLY A 142 -4.16 -23.88 29.43
C GLY A 142 -3.01 -22.96 29.02
N ARG A 143 -3.09 -21.67 29.38
CA ARG A 143 -2.11 -20.63 29.03
C ARG A 143 -1.67 -19.91 30.32
N ASP A 144 -0.38 -19.91 30.59
CA ASP A 144 0.19 -19.30 31.81
C ASP A 144 0.21 -17.77 31.68
N PRO A 145 -0.41 -17.00 32.60
CA PRO A 145 -0.46 -15.56 32.52
C PRO A 145 0.88 -14.84 32.33
N GLU A 146 1.97 -15.37 32.91
CA GLU A 146 3.30 -14.75 32.83
C GLU A 146 3.84 -14.81 31.40
N THR A 147 3.62 -15.94 30.72
CA THR A 147 4.04 -16.13 29.31
C THR A 147 3.32 -15.20 28.33
N LEU A 148 2.20 -14.61 28.74
CA LEU A 148 1.38 -13.72 27.91
C LEU A 148 1.71 -12.24 28.13
N GLU A 149 2.55 -11.89 29.11
CA GLU A 149 2.86 -10.50 29.47
C GLU A 149 3.37 -9.69 28.26
N LYS A 150 4.29 -10.26 27.47
CA LYS A 150 4.85 -9.59 26.29
C LYS A 150 3.96 -9.67 25.05
N LEU A 151 2.92 -10.51 25.07
CA LEU A 151 1.98 -10.62 23.96
C LEU A 151 0.87 -9.57 24.03
N VAL A 152 0.62 -9.02 25.22
CA VAL A 152 -0.37 -7.96 25.45
C VAL A 152 0.35 -6.64 25.57
N GLY A 153 -0.21 -5.59 24.99
CA GLY A 153 0.30 -4.24 25.14
C GLY A 153 -0.79 -3.20 24.98
N THR A 154 -0.38 -1.95 24.94
CA THR A 154 -1.27 -0.82 24.68
C THR A 154 -1.06 -0.36 23.24
N THR A 155 -2.07 -0.52 22.40
CA THR A 155 -2.05 -0.06 21.02
C THR A 155 -3.02 1.11 20.88
N LEU A 156 -2.51 2.30 20.55
CA LEU A 156 -3.30 3.53 20.40
C LEU A 156 -4.27 3.79 21.57
N GLY A 157 -3.78 3.58 22.81
CA GLY A 157 -4.57 3.80 24.03
C GLY A 157 -5.51 2.66 24.43
N THR A 158 -5.52 1.54 23.69
CA THR A 158 -6.35 0.37 23.98
C THR A 158 -5.51 -0.86 24.30
N LYS A 159 -5.82 -1.53 25.41
CA LYS A 159 -5.17 -2.81 25.78
C LYS A 159 -5.55 -3.87 24.74
N SER A 160 -4.57 -4.44 24.06
CA SER A 160 -4.79 -5.35 22.93
C SER A 160 -3.62 -6.31 22.75
N LEU A 161 -3.83 -7.33 21.91
CA LEU A 161 -2.76 -8.24 21.51
C LEU A 161 -1.78 -7.53 20.58
N GLN A 162 -0.49 -7.72 20.82
CA GLN A 162 0.57 -7.24 19.93
C GLN A 162 0.61 -8.09 18.66
N THR A 163 0.02 -7.55 17.60
CA THR A 163 -0.16 -8.23 16.31
C THR A 163 0.61 -7.57 15.17
N SER A 164 1.24 -6.42 15.45
CA SER A 164 2.05 -5.63 14.51
C SER A 164 1.35 -5.43 13.15
N VAL A 165 2.12 -5.35 12.06
CA VAL A 165 1.64 -5.16 10.70
C VAL A 165 0.57 -6.20 10.31
N PHE A 166 0.59 -7.42 10.87
CA PHE A 166 -0.40 -8.46 10.55
C PHE A 166 -1.81 -8.15 11.08
N GLY A 167 -1.94 -7.61 12.29
CA GLY A 167 -3.25 -7.18 12.80
C GLY A 167 -3.84 -6.09 11.91
N GLY A 168 -3.01 -5.13 11.52
CA GLY A 168 -3.38 -4.09 10.55
C GLY A 168 -3.78 -4.67 9.19
N LEU A 169 -2.99 -5.59 8.66
CA LEU A 169 -3.22 -6.22 7.35
C LEU A 169 -4.54 -7.00 7.31
N THR A 170 -4.85 -7.78 8.36
CA THR A 170 -6.10 -8.56 8.43
C THR A 170 -7.32 -7.67 8.55
N VAL A 171 -7.25 -6.59 9.35
CA VAL A 171 -8.30 -5.55 9.37
C VAL A 171 -8.47 -4.93 7.98
N GLY A 172 -7.37 -4.54 7.34
CA GLY A 172 -7.38 -3.99 5.99
C GLY A 172 -8.00 -4.94 4.95
N LEU A 173 -7.69 -6.24 5.02
CA LEU A 173 -8.27 -7.28 4.17
C LEU A 173 -9.79 -7.40 4.35
N VAL A 174 -10.27 -7.42 5.61
CA VAL A 174 -11.70 -7.47 5.90
C VAL A 174 -12.40 -6.22 5.37
N VAL A 175 -11.84 -5.04 5.62
CA VAL A 175 -12.43 -3.76 5.18
C VAL A 175 -12.45 -3.64 3.66
N GLN A 176 -11.38 -4.05 2.98
CA GLN A 176 -11.30 -4.10 1.53
C GLN A 176 -12.39 -5.03 0.94
N TYR A 177 -12.60 -6.19 1.55
CA TYR A 177 -13.66 -7.10 1.16
C TYR A 177 -15.06 -6.48 1.35
N LEU A 178 -15.31 -5.88 2.51
CA LEU A 178 -16.58 -5.22 2.82
C LEU A 178 -16.86 -4.03 1.90
N TYR A 179 -15.84 -3.23 1.58
CA TYR A 179 -15.96 -2.12 0.63
C TYR A 179 -16.40 -2.64 -0.72
N ASN A 180 -15.66 -3.60 -1.30
CA ASN A 180 -15.97 -4.14 -2.62
C ASN A 180 -17.35 -4.79 -2.67
N ARG A 181 -17.81 -5.39 -1.57
CA ARG A 181 -19.12 -6.03 -1.49
C ARG A 181 -20.28 -5.04 -1.33
N PHE A 182 -20.11 -3.98 -0.53
CA PHE A 182 -21.24 -3.19 -0.02
C PHE A 182 -21.22 -1.70 -0.37
N HIS A 183 -20.17 -1.18 -1.00
CA HIS A 183 -20.07 0.27 -1.31
C HIS A 183 -21.19 0.82 -2.21
N GLN A 184 -21.94 -0.05 -2.91
CA GLN A 184 -23.09 0.31 -3.77
C GLN A 184 -24.43 -0.22 -3.22
N ILE A 185 -24.49 -0.67 -1.97
CA ILE A 185 -25.71 -1.26 -1.40
C ILE A 185 -26.85 -0.23 -1.38
N GLN A 186 -28.04 -0.66 -1.80
CA GLN A 186 -29.26 0.14 -1.71
C GLN A 186 -30.13 -0.40 -0.57
N LEU A 187 -30.52 0.47 0.35
CA LEU A 187 -31.34 0.11 1.52
C LEU A 187 -32.77 0.66 1.37
N PRO A 188 -33.76 0.06 2.05
CA PRO A 188 -35.14 0.56 2.07
C PRO A 188 -35.22 2.05 2.44
N GLN A 189 -36.22 2.77 1.93
CA GLN A 189 -36.31 4.24 2.06
C GLN A 189 -36.11 4.76 3.49
N VAL A 190 -36.69 4.09 4.50
CA VAL A 190 -36.60 4.46 5.92
C VAL A 190 -35.15 4.51 6.44
N ILE A 191 -34.26 3.66 5.90
CA ILE A 191 -32.85 3.56 6.31
C ILE A 191 -31.88 3.87 5.16
N SER A 192 -32.38 4.44 4.06
CA SER A 192 -31.61 4.75 2.84
C SER A 192 -30.42 5.68 3.10
N PHE A 193 -30.47 6.50 4.15
CA PHE A 193 -29.37 7.35 4.61
C PHE A 193 -28.07 6.57 4.88
N PHE A 194 -28.19 5.31 5.32
CA PHE A 194 -27.07 4.42 5.64
C PHE A 194 -26.57 3.63 4.42
N GLY A 195 -27.17 3.78 3.25
CA GLY A 195 -26.80 3.04 2.03
C GLY A 195 -25.45 3.47 1.41
N GLY A 196 -25.00 2.71 0.42
CA GLY A 196 -23.78 2.96 -0.34
C GLY A 196 -22.51 2.92 0.51
N LYS A 197 -21.57 3.84 0.24
CA LYS A 197 -20.24 3.89 0.88
C LYS A 197 -20.31 4.02 2.41
N ARG A 198 -21.34 4.68 2.96
CA ARG A 198 -21.52 4.84 4.42
C ARG A 198 -21.79 3.51 5.10
N PHE A 199 -22.50 2.60 4.43
CA PHE A 199 -22.76 1.27 4.94
C PHE A 199 -21.47 0.50 5.23
N VAL A 200 -20.42 0.73 4.44
CA VAL A 200 -19.12 0.04 4.61
C VAL A 200 -18.53 0.29 5.99
N ALA A 201 -18.52 1.55 6.45
CA ALA A 201 -18.03 1.88 7.79
C ALA A 201 -18.91 1.23 8.88
N ILE A 202 -20.23 1.18 8.66
CA ILE A 202 -21.20 0.62 9.62
C ILE A 202 -21.01 -0.90 9.75
N VAL A 203 -20.97 -1.63 8.63
CA VAL A 203 -20.82 -3.09 8.62
C VAL A 203 -19.42 -3.54 9.05
N THR A 204 -18.42 -2.65 8.97
CA THR A 204 -17.07 -2.93 9.46
C THR A 204 -17.07 -3.20 10.97
N ILE A 205 -17.83 -2.42 11.76
CA ILE A 205 -17.89 -2.53 13.22
C ILE A 205 -18.25 -3.96 13.69
N PRO A 206 -19.41 -4.54 13.33
CA PRO A 206 -19.75 -5.90 13.75
C PRO A 206 -18.84 -6.96 13.11
N SER A 207 -18.26 -6.69 11.94
CA SER A 207 -17.33 -7.63 11.30
C SER A 207 -16.03 -7.80 12.10
N MET A 208 -15.61 -6.77 12.86
CA MET A 208 -14.42 -6.86 13.72
C MET A 208 -14.61 -7.77 14.93
N ILE A 209 -15.85 -8.09 15.32
CA ILE A 209 -16.12 -9.06 16.40
C ILE A 209 -15.52 -10.42 16.02
N VAL A 210 -15.87 -10.92 14.83
CA VAL A 210 -15.36 -12.21 14.35
C VAL A 210 -13.83 -12.21 14.33
N LEU A 211 -13.22 -11.16 13.78
CA LEU A 211 -11.77 -11.06 13.67
C LEU A 211 -11.09 -10.98 15.06
N ALA A 212 -11.62 -10.18 15.98
CA ALA A 212 -11.08 -10.05 17.34
C ALA A 212 -11.13 -11.38 18.09
N PHE A 213 -12.25 -12.11 18.03
CA PHE A 213 -12.38 -13.42 18.66
C PHE A 213 -11.44 -14.47 18.07
N LEU A 214 -11.22 -14.45 16.74
CA LEU A 214 -10.22 -15.33 16.11
C LEU A 214 -8.82 -15.08 16.70
N TYR A 215 -8.43 -13.82 16.86
CA TYR A 215 -7.13 -13.46 17.44
C TYR A 215 -7.05 -13.82 18.94
N LEU A 216 -8.09 -13.51 19.73
CA LEU A 216 -8.15 -13.87 21.15
C LEU A 216 -8.04 -15.38 21.40
N LEU A 217 -8.55 -16.19 20.46
CA LEU A 217 -8.48 -17.65 20.52
C LEU A 217 -7.10 -18.16 20.10
N PHE A 218 -6.59 -17.73 18.94
CA PHE A 218 -5.39 -18.31 18.31
C PHE A 218 -4.08 -17.64 18.73
N TRP A 219 -4.03 -16.30 18.77
CA TRP A 219 -2.78 -15.56 18.95
C TRP A 219 -2.04 -15.89 20.27
N PRO A 220 -2.73 -16.10 21.41
CA PRO A 220 -2.07 -16.50 22.66
C PRO A 220 -1.26 -17.80 22.55
N TRP A 221 -1.70 -18.76 21.73
CA TRP A 221 -0.96 -20.00 21.53
C TRP A 221 0.36 -19.79 20.79
N VAL A 222 0.41 -18.81 19.89
CA VAL A 222 1.66 -18.41 19.22
C VAL A 222 2.63 -17.86 20.26
N GLY A 223 2.18 -16.99 21.17
CA GLY A 223 3.01 -16.46 22.25
C GLY A 223 3.55 -17.55 23.18
N VAL A 224 2.68 -18.47 23.63
CA VAL A 224 3.09 -19.61 24.46
C VAL A 224 4.11 -20.50 23.75
N ALA A 225 3.91 -20.80 22.46
CA ALA A 225 4.84 -21.60 21.68
C ALA A 225 6.21 -20.91 21.55
N LEU A 226 6.23 -19.59 21.27
CA LEU A 226 7.45 -18.80 21.16
C LEU A 226 8.19 -18.70 22.51
N SER A 227 7.47 -18.52 23.61
CA SER A 227 8.07 -18.48 24.95
C SER A 227 8.72 -19.83 25.30
N LYS A 228 8.01 -20.95 25.07
CA LYS A 228 8.58 -22.30 25.26
C LYS A 228 9.79 -22.54 24.38
N PHE A 229 9.73 -22.09 23.12
CA PHE A 229 10.83 -22.23 22.19
C PHE A 229 12.05 -21.39 22.61
N GLY A 230 11.85 -20.14 23.05
CA GLY A 230 12.90 -19.30 23.63
C GLY A 230 13.55 -19.96 24.85
N ASN A 231 12.76 -20.49 25.77
CA ASN A 231 13.27 -21.19 26.96
C ASN A 231 14.09 -22.46 26.60
N ALA A 232 13.69 -23.18 25.55
CA ALA A 232 14.43 -24.35 25.07
C ALA A 232 15.75 -23.95 24.38
N LEU A 233 15.76 -22.81 23.69
CA LEU A 233 16.91 -22.34 22.91
C LEU A 233 18.14 -22.04 23.80
N GLY A 234 17.93 -21.61 25.05
CA GLY A 234 19.01 -21.39 26.01
C GLY A 234 19.85 -22.64 26.32
N LYS A 235 19.37 -23.85 25.96
CA LYS A 235 20.01 -25.15 26.23
C LYS A 235 20.70 -25.76 25.00
N VAL A 236 20.69 -25.09 23.85
CA VAL A 236 21.25 -25.60 22.59
C VAL A 236 22.79 -25.51 22.60
N PRO A 237 23.51 -26.45 21.94
CA PRO A 237 24.97 -26.45 21.87
C PRO A 237 25.55 -25.19 21.19
N TYR A 238 26.67 -24.75 21.75
CA TYR A 238 27.41 -23.52 21.46
C TYR A 238 27.49 -23.11 19.98
N GLY A 239 27.25 -21.82 19.72
CA GLY A 239 27.26 -21.17 18.41
C GLY A 239 25.98 -21.37 17.59
N PHE A 240 25.39 -22.56 17.63
CA PHE A 240 24.19 -22.87 16.83
C PHE A 240 22.90 -22.27 17.43
N GLU A 241 22.89 -22.03 18.74
CA GLU A 241 21.82 -21.30 19.43
C GLU A 241 21.65 -19.87 18.90
N SER A 242 22.76 -19.16 18.66
CA SER A 242 22.72 -17.80 18.10
C SER A 242 22.28 -17.80 16.65
N PHE A 243 22.62 -18.83 15.87
CA PHE A 243 22.08 -19.01 14.53
C PHE A 243 20.55 -19.15 14.55
N ILE A 244 20.03 -20.10 15.33
CA ILE A 244 18.58 -20.32 15.45
C ILE A 244 17.89 -19.05 15.95
N PHE A 245 18.47 -18.40 16.96
CA PHE A 245 17.96 -17.13 17.48
C PHE A 245 17.85 -16.08 16.38
N GLY A 246 18.95 -15.82 15.65
CA GLY A 246 18.98 -14.82 14.60
C GLY A 246 17.99 -15.09 13.48
N TYR A 247 17.80 -16.35 13.09
CA TYR A 247 16.82 -16.72 12.08
C TYR A 247 15.39 -16.47 12.55
N VAL A 248 15.06 -16.92 13.76
CA VAL A 248 13.70 -16.84 14.32
C VAL A 248 13.34 -15.40 14.68
N GLU A 249 14.24 -14.67 15.36
CA GLU A 249 14.06 -13.25 15.68
C GLU A 249 13.72 -12.45 14.42
N ARG A 250 14.54 -12.61 13.38
CA ARG A 250 14.35 -11.88 12.13
C ARG A 250 13.08 -12.29 11.40
N SER A 251 12.74 -13.57 11.43
CA SER A 251 11.50 -14.10 10.83
C SER A 251 10.24 -13.56 11.49
N LEU A 252 10.32 -13.16 12.77
CA LEU A 252 9.20 -12.68 13.57
C LEU A 252 9.03 -11.14 13.55
N VAL A 253 10.00 -10.39 13.00
CA VAL A 253 9.93 -8.92 12.87
C VAL A 253 8.62 -8.46 12.20
N PRO A 254 8.19 -9.03 11.05
CA PRO A 254 6.94 -8.62 10.40
C PRO A 254 5.68 -8.78 11.27
N PHE A 255 5.71 -9.70 12.23
CA PHE A 255 4.61 -10.01 13.15
C PHE A 255 4.69 -9.24 14.47
N GLY A 256 5.79 -8.51 14.72
CA GLY A 256 6.10 -7.91 16.03
C GLY A 256 6.32 -8.92 17.15
N LEU A 257 6.28 -10.21 16.83
CA LEU A 257 6.42 -11.31 17.79
C LEU A 257 7.87 -11.55 18.22
N HIS A 258 8.82 -10.87 17.59
CA HIS A 258 10.23 -10.97 17.93
C HIS A 258 10.48 -10.53 19.38
N HIS A 259 9.76 -9.53 19.91
CA HIS A 259 9.82 -9.12 21.31
C HIS A 259 9.32 -10.19 22.29
N VAL A 260 8.31 -10.95 21.91
CA VAL A 260 7.80 -12.09 22.69
C VAL A 260 8.82 -13.22 22.70
N PHE A 261 9.44 -13.48 21.55
CA PHE A 261 10.41 -14.55 21.38
C PHE A 261 11.72 -14.30 22.17
N TYR A 262 12.31 -13.11 22.06
CA TYR A 262 13.59 -12.87 22.73
C TYR A 262 13.44 -12.57 24.23
N ALA A 263 12.26 -12.17 24.72
CA ALA A 263 12.09 -11.69 26.10
C ALA A 263 12.58 -12.68 27.17
N PRO A 264 12.26 -13.99 27.11
CA PRO A 264 12.82 -14.94 28.08
C PRO A 264 14.34 -15.03 28.00
N LEU A 265 14.92 -14.95 26.80
CA LEU A 265 16.37 -15.00 26.59
C LEU A 265 17.09 -13.72 27.06
N TRP A 266 16.41 -12.58 27.04
CA TRP A 266 17.02 -11.30 27.40
C TRP A 266 16.85 -10.95 28.86
N TYR A 267 15.75 -11.37 29.49
CA TYR A 267 15.33 -10.86 30.79
C TYR A 267 15.11 -11.94 31.85
N SER A 268 15.15 -13.23 31.49
CA SER A 268 15.00 -14.33 32.44
C SER A 268 16.15 -15.32 32.36
N ASN A 269 16.14 -16.31 33.27
CA ASN A 269 17.18 -17.33 33.39
C ASN A 269 17.30 -18.23 32.16
N ALA A 270 16.32 -18.22 31.26
CA ALA A 270 16.46 -18.84 29.94
C ALA A 270 17.64 -18.25 29.13
N GLY A 271 17.94 -16.98 29.36
CA GLY A 271 19.11 -16.30 28.82
C GLY A 271 20.42 -16.59 29.54
N GLY A 272 20.37 -17.30 30.67
CA GLY A 272 21.48 -17.57 31.58
C GLY A 272 21.28 -16.88 32.93
N ASP A 273 21.93 -17.44 33.95
CA ASP A 273 21.94 -16.91 35.32
C ASP A 273 23.40 -16.77 35.78
N LEU A 274 23.84 -15.53 35.99
CA LEU A 274 25.21 -15.25 36.35
C LEU A 274 25.52 -15.67 37.80
N ASN A 275 24.54 -15.62 38.70
CA ASN A 275 24.70 -16.08 40.07
C ASN A 275 24.92 -17.59 40.12
N GLU A 276 24.09 -18.34 39.41
CA GLU A 276 24.25 -19.79 39.27
C GLU A 276 25.61 -20.13 38.65
N SER A 277 25.97 -19.46 37.55
CA SER A 277 27.24 -19.69 36.86
C SER A 277 28.46 -19.41 37.76
N LEU A 278 28.42 -18.33 38.54
CA LEU A 278 29.48 -17.98 39.48
C LEU A 278 29.58 -19.01 40.62
N GLN A 279 28.45 -19.47 41.18
CA GLN A 279 28.44 -20.49 42.23
C GLN A 279 28.98 -21.83 41.74
N VAL A 280 28.60 -22.27 40.54
CA VAL A 280 29.12 -23.50 39.93
C VAL A 280 30.63 -23.41 39.72
N TRP A 281 31.12 -22.27 39.23
CA TRP A 281 32.54 -22.04 39.01
C TRP A 281 33.35 -22.03 40.32
N GLU A 282 32.85 -21.37 41.37
CA GLU A 282 33.50 -21.33 42.69
C GLU A 282 33.56 -22.71 43.33
N ASN A 283 32.44 -23.44 43.34
CA ASN A 283 32.36 -24.77 43.93
C ASN A 283 33.22 -25.80 43.18
N GLY A 284 33.52 -25.56 41.91
CA GLY A 284 34.37 -26.40 41.08
C GLY A 284 35.89 -26.19 41.28
N LYS A 285 36.32 -25.23 42.11
CA LYS A 285 37.73 -24.86 42.26
C LYS A 285 38.19 -24.86 43.72
N GLU A 286 38.92 -25.91 44.12
CA GLU A 286 39.59 -25.96 45.43
C GLU A 286 40.74 -24.96 45.51
N GLY A 287 40.90 -24.30 46.67
CA GLY A 287 41.98 -23.33 46.91
C GLY A 287 41.81 -21.98 46.18
N LEU A 288 40.57 -21.66 45.77
CA LEU A 288 40.20 -20.41 45.11
C LEU A 288 40.17 -19.23 46.09
N VAL A 289 40.82 -18.12 45.73
CA VAL A 289 40.72 -16.83 46.41
C VAL A 289 40.30 -15.77 45.39
N LEU A 290 39.20 -15.08 45.69
CA LEU A 290 38.65 -14.03 44.82
C LEU A 290 39.38 -12.70 45.04
N GLY A 291 39.74 -12.02 43.95
CA GLY A 291 40.18 -10.64 44.00
C GLY A 291 39.05 -9.67 44.33
N SER A 292 39.40 -8.42 44.65
CA SER A 292 38.44 -7.39 45.09
C SER A 292 37.32 -7.12 44.09
N ALA A 293 37.61 -7.11 42.79
CA ALA A 293 36.62 -6.92 41.74
C ALA A 293 35.58 -8.06 41.67
N LEU A 294 36.03 -9.32 41.81
CA LEU A 294 35.13 -10.48 41.86
C LEU A 294 34.29 -10.51 43.14
N LEU A 295 34.86 -10.12 44.28
CA LEU A 295 34.13 -9.98 45.52
C LEU A 295 33.01 -8.94 45.41
N GLU A 296 33.29 -7.78 44.79
CA GLU A 296 32.28 -6.76 44.57
C GLU A 296 31.21 -7.22 43.58
N LEU A 297 31.60 -7.89 42.48
CA LEU A 297 30.64 -8.50 41.54
C LEU A 297 29.71 -9.47 42.27
N LYS A 298 30.26 -10.43 43.02
CA LYS A 298 29.51 -11.42 43.80
C LYS A 298 28.55 -10.76 44.79
N LYS A 299 29.01 -9.72 45.49
CA LYS A 299 28.20 -8.96 46.44
C LYS A 299 27.02 -8.30 45.75
N GLN A 300 27.24 -7.61 44.62
CA GLN A 300 26.17 -6.94 43.88
C GLN A 300 25.16 -7.94 43.30
N ILE A 301 25.62 -9.09 42.81
CA ILE A 301 24.75 -10.18 42.37
C ILE A 301 23.89 -10.67 43.53
N SER A 302 24.47 -10.85 44.72
CA SER A 302 23.73 -11.33 45.89
C SER A 302 22.68 -10.33 46.40
N LEU A 303 22.91 -9.03 46.22
CA LEU A 303 21.99 -7.98 46.64
C LEU A 303 20.75 -7.87 45.73
N ASP A 304 20.92 -8.12 44.43
CA ASP A 304 19.84 -8.04 43.46
C ASP A 304 20.03 -9.06 42.32
N PRO A 305 19.76 -10.36 42.58
CA PRO A 305 20.03 -11.43 41.62
C PRO A 305 19.30 -11.23 40.28
N ASN A 306 18.10 -10.66 40.31
CA ASN A 306 17.26 -10.44 39.13
C ASN A 306 17.90 -9.50 38.09
N LYS A 307 18.85 -8.64 38.50
CA LYS A 307 19.60 -7.77 37.57
C LYS A 307 20.70 -8.51 36.79
N TYR A 308 21.00 -9.74 37.16
CA TYR A 308 22.11 -10.52 36.60
C TYR A 308 21.64 -11.82 35.94
N VAL A 309 20.37 -11.83 35.54
CA VAL A 309 19.68 -12.94 34.90
C VAL A 309 19.19 -12.48 33.53
N GLY A 310 19.38 -13.31 32.51
CA GLY A 310 19.08 -12.98 31.12
C GLY A 310 20.20 -12.20 30.43
N ASP A 311 20.37 -12.45 29.14
CA ASP A 311 21.51 -11.93 28.37
C ASP A 311 21.54 -10.39 28.37
N SER A 312 20.41 -9.73 28.06
CA SER A 312 20.30 -8.27 28.06
C SER A 312 20.52 -7.65 29.44
N THR A 313 19.78 -8.13 30.44
CA THR A 313 19.78 -7.52 31.77
C THR A 313 21.17 -7.66 32.40
N ALA A 314 21.74 -8.87 32.38
CA ALA A 314 23.05 -9.14 32.95
C ALA A 314 24.14 -8.34 32.23
N SER A 315 24.15 -8.33 30.91
CA SER A 315 25.15 -7.59 30.12
C SER A 315 25.14 -6.08 30.40
N ASN A 316 23.95 -5.47 30.47
CA ASN A 316 23.79 -4.06 30.79
C ASN A 316 24.13 -3.73 32.25
N ALA A 317 23.92 -4.65 33.19
CA ALA A 317 24.36 -4.50 34.58
C ALA A 317 25.91 -4.55 34.67
N LEU A 318 26.55 -5.48 33.95
CA LEU A 318 28.01 -5.64 33.94
C LEU A 318 28.75 -4.41 33.40
N LEU A 319 28.15 -3.68 32.46
CA LEU A 319 28.71 -2.42 31.94
C LEU A 319 28.88 -1.34 33.00
N LYS A 320 28.06 -1.36 34.07
CA LYS A 320 28.03 -0.32 35.10
C LYS A 320 29.15 -0.45 36.13
N PHE A 321 29.87 -1.57 36.17
CA PHE A 321 30.99 -1.73 37.10
C PHE A 321 32.16 -0.81 36.72
N PRO A 322 32.86 -0.21 37.69
CA PRO A 322 33.95 0.72 37.41
C PRO A 322 35.25 0.03 36.98
N PHE A 323 35.38 -1.29 37.18
CA PHE A 323 36.57 -2.06 36.83
C PHE A 323 36.46 -2.71 35.44
N ASN A 324 37.61 -2.90 34.79
CA ASN A 324 37.70 -3.53 33.47
C ASN A 324 38.15 -5.00 33.55
N ASP A 325 39.03 -5.30 34.50
CA ASP A 325 39.60 -6.64 34.70
C ASP A 325 39.13 -7.23 36.03
N VAL A 326 39.16 -8.55 36.11
CA VAL A 326 38.92 -9.33 37.31
C VAL A 326 40.08 -10.27 37.55
N SER A 327 40.43 -10.47 38.83
CA SER A 327 41.54 -11.31 39.25
C SER A 327 41.13 -12.32 40.32
N TRP A 328 41.81 -13.46 40.34
CA TRP A 328 41.66 -14.50 41.35
C TRP A 328 42.96 -15.28 41.47
N SER A 329 43.10 -16.08 42.53
CA SER A 329 44.20 -17.03 42.66
C SER A 329 43.69 -18.43 42.96
N ILE A 330 44.41 -19.45 42.50
CA ILE A 330 44.15 -20.86 42.78
C ILE A 330 45.45 -21.46 43.27
N ASN A 331 45.46 -21.97 44.51
CA ASN A 331 46.66 -22.58 45.12
C ASN A 331 47.92 -21.70 45.01
N GLY A 332 47.75 -20.37 45.18
CA GLY A 332 48.83 -19.39 45.13
C GLY A 332 49.25 -18.92 43.74
N LYS A 333 48.69 -19.47 42.65
CA LYS A 333 48.90 -18.96 41.28
C LYS A 333 47.85 -17.90 40.94
N GLU A 334 48.31 -16.72 40.54
CA GLU A 334 47.44 -15.59 40.18
C GLU A 334 46.97 -15.64 38.72
N TYR A 335 45.73 -15.21 38.50
CA TYR A 335 45.08 -15.09 37.22
C TYR A 335 44.39 -13.72 37.13
N SER A 336 44.38 -13.12 35.93
CA SER A 336 43.68 -11.87 35.64
C SER A 336 43.24 -11.85 34.19
N MET A 337 42.03 -11.36 33.93
CA MET A 337 41.52 -11.16 32.57
C MET A 337 40.41 -10.10 32.53
N PRO A 338 40.09 -9.56 31.34
CA PRO A 338 38.98 -8.64 31.18
C PRO A 338 37.65 -9.24 31.64
N LEU A 339 36.80 -8.42 32.27
CA LEU A 339 35.53 -8.83 32.87
C LEU A 339 34.68 -9.66 31.91
N PHE A 340 34.45 -9.19 30.68
CA PHE A 340 33.56 -9.90 29.76
C PHE A 340 34.14 -11.23 29.30
N LYS A 341 35.46 -11.30 29.16
CA LYS A 341 36.16 -12.56 28.87
C LYS A 341 36.08 -13.53 30.02
N PHE A 342 36.23 -13.08 31.27
CA PHE A 342 36.01 -13.93 32.44
C PHE A 342 34.60 -14.53 32.46
N ILE A 343 33.59 -13.69 32.29
CA ILE A 343 32.19 -14.12 32.33
C ILE A 343 31.92 -15.16 31.23
N SER A 344 32.49 -14.97 30.02
CA SER A 344 32.36 -15.92 28.92
C SER A 344 33.18 -17.20 29.13
N ASP A 345 34.48 -17.08 29.35
CA ASP A 345 35.44 -18.18 29.23
C ASP A 345 35.51 -19.00 30.52
N GLU A 346 35.35 -18.36 31.68
CA GLU A 346 35.42 -19.03 32.99
C GLU A 346 34.03 -19.42 33.51
N LEU A 347 33.02 -18.55 33.35
CA LEU A 347 31.66 -18.84 33.86
C LEU A 347 30.74 -19.49 32.81
N GLY A 348 31.15 -19.55 31.54
CA GLY A 348 30.31 -20.08 30.47
C GLY A 348 29.09 -19.21 30.12
N PHE A 349 29.02 -17.99 30.65
CA PHE A 349 27.95 -17.03 30.38
C PHE A 349 28.38 -16.08 29.27
N LYS A 350 27.77 -16.20 28.10
CA LYS A 350 28.12 -15.31 26.98
C LYS A 350 27.32 -14.02 26.98
N ILE A 351 28.05 -12.93 27.15
CA ILE A 351 27.52 -11.58 27.10
C ILE A 351 27.17 -11.22 25.66
N GLY A 352 25.92 -10.83 25.43
CA GLY A 352 25.43 -10.31 24.16
C GLY A 352 25.18 -11.38 23.09
N ARG A 353 25.19 -12.68 23.41
CA ARG A 353 25.05 -13.78 22.41
C ARG A 353 23.75 -13.74 21.59
N PHE A 354 22.72 -13.10 22.13
CA PHE A 354 21.42 -12.88 21.48
C PHE A 354 21.25 -11.42 21.02
N MET A 355 22.36 -10.69 20.81
CA MET A 355 22.39 -9.26 20.46
C MET A 355 23.49 -8.90 19.46
N ASP A 356 24.70 -9.38 19.71
CA ASP A 356 25.95 -9.05 19.01
C ASP A 356 25.90 -9.30 17.49
N GLY A 357 25.14 -10.31 17.07
CA GLY A 357 24.89 -10.61 15.68
C GLY A 357 24.23 -9.49 14.89
N LYS A 358 23.53 -8.57 15.55
CA LYS A 358 22.80 -7.46 14.91
C LYS A 358 23.74 -6.49 14.19
N PHE A 359 24.87 -6.17 14.81
CA PHE A 359 25.71 -5.07 14.34
C PHE A 359 26.27 -5.29 12.93
N SER A 360 26.81 -6.48 12.62
CA SER A 360 27.46 -6.72 11.32
C SER A 360 26.48 -6.63 10.15
N PHE A 361 25.30 -7.25 10.25
CA PHE A 361 24.33 -7.16 9.14
C PHE A 361 23.59 -5.82 9.11
N MET A 362 23.37 -5.13 10.22
CA MET A 362 22.67 -3.83 10.21
C MET A 362 23.56 -2.68 9.73
N ILE A 363 24.83 -2.65 10.15
CA ILE A 363 25.78 -1.58 9.80
C ILE A 363 26.41 -1.81 8.42
N PHE A 364 26.46 -3.06 7.94
CA PHE A 364 27.12 -3.39 6.67
C PHE A 364 26.25 -4.19 5.70
N GLY A 365 25.60 -5.27 6.15
CA GLY A 365 24.79 -6.14 5.29
C GLY A 365 23.62 -5.42 4.60
N LEU A 366 22.71 -4.84 5.37
CA LEU A 366 21.54 -4.09 4.90
C LEU A 366 21.93 -2.87 4.04
N PRO A 367 23.00 -2.11 4.36
CA PRO A 367 23.56 -1.12 3.44
C PRO A 367 24.04 -1.71 2.10
N GLY A 368 24.66 -2.88 2.11
CA GLY A 368 25.00 -3.64 0.90
C GLY A 368 23.75 -4.00 0.07
N ALA A 369 22.68 -4.45 0.72
CA ALA A 369 21.39 -4.68 0.07
C ALA A 369 20.77 -3.38 -0.45
N GLY A 370 20.87 -2.28 0.29
CA GLY A 370 20.42 -0.94 -0.13
C GLY A 370 21.12 -0.47 -1.40
N LEU A 371 22.45 -0.60 -1.45
CA LEU A 371 23.23 -0.29 -2.65
C LEU A 371 22.83 -1.20 -3.81
N ALA A 372 22.61 -2.50 -3.56
CA ALA A 372 22.13 -3.43 -4.58
C ALA A 372 20.76 -3.01 -5.16
N MET A 373 19.81 -2.61 -4.31
CA MET A 373 18.50 -2.09 -4.75
C MET A 373 18.64 -0.85 -5.62
N ILE A 374 19.49 0.10 -5.22
CA ILE A 374 19.74 1.35 -5.97
C ILE A 374 20.38 1.05 -7.33
N LEU A 375 21.43 0.23 -7.36
CA LEU A 375 22.16 -0.06 -8.61
C LEU A 375 21.40 -0.99 -9.54
N ALA A 376 20.51 -1.82 -9.00
CA ALA A 376 19.60 -2.63 -9.79
C ALA A 376 18.56 -1.76 -10.52
N ALA A 377 18.21 -0.57 -10.03
CA ALA A 377 17.28 0.31 -10.75
C ALA A 377 17.86 0.75 -12.12
N PRO A 378 17.01 0.89 -13.17
CA PRO A 378 17.38 1.53 -14.44
C PRO A 378 18.05 2.89 -14.18
N LYS A 379 19.05 3.25 -14.98
CA LYS A 379 19.90 4.43 -14.75
C LYS A 379 19.09 5.71 -14.54
N GLU A 380 18.02 5.87 -15.31
CA GLU A 380 17.04 6.94 -15.28
C GLU A 380 16.28 7.04 -13.95
N ASN A 381 16.04 5.91 -13.27
CA ASN A 381 15.27 5.84 -12.03
C ASN A 381 16.16 5.71 -10.78
N ARG A 382 17.49 5.62 -10.92
CA ARG A 382 18.42 5.49 -9.78
C ARG A 382 18.33 6.65 -8.81
N LYS A 383 18.03 7.86 -9.28
CA LYS A 383 17.80 9.01 -8.38
C LYS A 383 16.58 8.82 -7.51
N VAL A 384 15.51 8.25 -8.05
CA VAL A 384 14.29 7.91 -7.29
C VAL A 384 14.60 6.79 -6.30
N ALA A 385 15.25 5.71 -6.75
CA ALA A 385 15.68 4.61 -5.90
C ALA A 385 16.54 5.10 -4.73
N LEU A 386 17.54 5.95 -5.02
CA LEU A 386 18.41 6.56 -4.03
C LEU A 386 17.60 7.38 -3.02
N GLY A 387 16.70 8.25 -3.50
CA GLY A 387 15.87 9.08 -2.63
C GLY A 387 14.93 8.29 -1.71
N THR A 388 14.54 7.07 -2.09
CA THR A 388 13.70 6.20 -1.25
C THR A 388 14.49 5.30 -0.33
N VAL A 389 15.57 4.68 -0.81
CA VAL A 389 16.31 3.64 -0.09
C VAL A 389 17.31 4.25 0.89
N LEU A 390 17.95 5.37 0.53
CA LEU A 390 19.02 5.95 1.33
C LEU A 390 18.56 6.37 2.74
N PRO A 391 17.40 7.02 2.95
CA PRO A 391 16.93 7.35 4.29
C PRO A 391 16.80 6.11 5.18
N SER A 392 16.22 5.03 4.67
CA SER A 392 16.09 3.77 5.40
C SER A 392 17.43 3.11 5.72
N VAL A 393 18.40 3.18 4.79
CA VAL A 393 19.77 2.69 5.01
C VAL A 393 20.46 3.49 6.12
N ILE A 394 20.36 4.83 6.11
CA ILE A 394 20.97 5.68 7.12
C ILE A 394 20.36 5.40 8.49
N THR A 395 19.04 5.30 8.58
CA THR A 395 18.35 4.93 9.81
C THR A 395 18.83 3.58 10.34
N CYS A 396 18.89 2.56 9.48
CA CYS A 396 19.43 1.25 9.86
C CYS A 396 20.87 1.30 10.38
N ILE A 397 21.77 2.02 9.70
CA ILE A 397 23.17 2.15 10.13
C ILE A 397 23.26 2.85 11.48
N VAL A 398 22.60 4.00 11.63
CA VAL A 398 22.77 4.85 12.80
C VAL A 398 22.09 4.24 14.02
N THR A 399 20.82 3.86 13.88
CA THR A 399 19.98 3.46 15.01
C THR A 399 19.75 1.97 15.13
N GLY A 400 19.98 1.18 14.07
CA GLY A 400 19.68 -0.25 14.07
C GLY A 400 18.21 -0.57 13.78
N VAL A 401 17.38 0.41 13.45
CA VAL A 401 15.98 0.20 13.05
C VAL A 401 15.94 -0.27 11.60
N THR A 402 15.50 -1.51 11.37
CA THR A 402 15.64 -2.19 10.07
C THR A 402 14.36 -2.24 9.26
N GLU A 403 13.20 -2.09 9.88
CA GLU A 403 11.88 -2.16 9.25
C GLU A 403 11.77 -1.23 8.02
N PRO A 404 12.25 0.03 8.06
CA PRO A 404 12.14 0.93 6.92
C PRO A 404 12.90 0.44 5.67
N ILE A 405 13.93 -0.40 5.81
CA ILE A 405 14.65 -0.99 4.68
C ILE A 405 14.12 -2.39 4.36
N GLU A 406 13.85 -3.22 5.37
CA GLU A 406 13.36 -4.58 5.20
C GLU A 406 12.01 -4.64 4.51
N PHE A 407 11.10 -3.74 4.88
CA PHE A 407 9.76 -3.68 4.30
C PHE A 407 9.76 -3.25 2.83
N THR A 408 10.85 -2.63 2.34
CA THR A 408 10.99 -2.29 0.93
C THR A 408 11.09 -3.51 0.02
N PHE A 409 11.45 -4.68 0.56
CA PHE A 409 11.55 -5.92 -0.22
C PHE A 409 10.75 -7.10 0.36
N LEU A 410 10.43 -7.10 1.66
CA LEU A 410 9.62 -8.14 2.32
C LEU A 410 8.30 -8.41 1.57
N PHE A 411 7.53 -7.36 1.28
CA PHE A 411 6.22 -7.48 0.66
C PHE A 411 6.29 -7.71 -0.85
N LEU A 412 7.45 -7.47 -1.48
CA LEU A 412 7.70 -7.74 -2.89
C LEU A 412 8.15 -9.19 -3.12
N ALA A 413 9.02 -9.67 -2.24
CA ALA A 413 9.64 -10.98 -2.33
C ALA A 413 9.77 -11.58 -0.92
N PRO A 414 8.68 -12.12 -0.35
CA PRO A 414 8.69 -12.87 0.91
C PRO A 414 9.86 -13.85 1.01
N TRP A 415 10.11 -14.63 -0.04
CA TRP A 415 11.18 -15.62 -0.09
C TRP A 415 12.60 -14.99 0.01
N LEU A 416 12.78 -13.75 -0.45
CA LEU A 416 14.05 -13.03 -0.30
C LEU A 416 14.26 -12.62 1.16
N PHE A 417 13.18 -12.27 1.87
CA PHE A 417 13.26 -11.96 3.29
C PHE A 417 13.50 -13.22 4.14
N TRP A 418 12.57 -14.19 4.13
CA TRP A 418 12.68 -15.36 5.00
C TRP A 418 13.76 -16.34 4.55
N GLY A 419 13.95 -16.54 3.24
CA GLY A 419 14.89 -17.53 2.72
C GLY A 419 16.34 -17.06 2.62
N VAL A 420 16.58 -15.75 2.48
CA VAL A 420 17.93 -15.20 2.25
C VAL A 420 18.32 -14.24 3.35
N HIS A 421 17.56 -13.15 3.54
CA HIS A 421 17.91 -12.13 4.53
C HIS A 421 17.94 -12.68 5.95
N ALA A 422 16.89 -13.36 6.41
CA ALA A 422 16.83 -13.96 7.74
C ALA A 422 17.93 -15.01 7.96
N PHE A 423 18.27 -15.77 6.92
CA PHE A 423 19.39 -16.72 6.96
C PHE A 423 20.75 -16.00 7.10
N LEU A 424 20.98 -14.94 6.34
CA LEU A 424 22.22 -14.16 6.47
C LEU A 424 22.30 -13.44 7.82
N CYS A 425 21.18 -13.00 8.40
CA CYS A 425 21.12 -12.52 9.78
C CYS A 425 21.54 -13.63 10.75
N ALA A 426 20.98 -14.83 10.63
CA ALA A 426 21.33 -15.99 11.46
C ALA A 426 22.84 -16.31 11.43
N VAL A 427 23.45 -16.27 10.24
CA VAL A 427 24.90 -16.45 10.08
C VAL A 427 25.68 -15.32 10.79
N SER A 428 25.19 -14.08 10.75
CA SER A 428 25.81 -12.95 11.46
C SER A 428 25.85 -13.20 12.97
N PHE A 429 24.75 -13.66 13.56
CA PHE A 429 24.67 -14.05 14.97
C PHE A 429 25.60 -15.22 15.31
N MET A 430 25.65 -16.25 14.46
CA MET A 430 26.56 -17.38 14.65
C MET A 430 28.02 -16.93 14.65
N LEU A 431 28.41 -16.09 13.70
CA LEU A 431 29.79 -15.61 13.57
C LEU A 431 30.19 -14.72 14.75
N ALA A 432 29.31 -13.81 15.20
CA ALA A 432 29.57 -12.98 16.36
C ALA A 432 29.83 -13.83 17.62
N ASN A 433 28.98 -14.84 17.85
CA ASN A 433 29.11 -15.76 18.97
C ASN A 433 30.41 -16.60 18.88
N ILE A 434 30.74 -17.19 17.72
CA ILE A 434 31.96 -18.00 17.53
C ILE A 434 33.23 -17.18 17.72
N LEU A 435 33.24 -15.92 17.25
CA LEU A 435 34.41 -15.03 17.35
C LEU A 435 34.54 -14.37 18.74
N GLY A 436 33.63 -14.64 19.66
CA GLY A 436 33.66 -14.11 21.02
C GLY A 436 33.38 -12.61 21.07
N VAL A 437 32.41 -12.13 20.28
CA VAL A 437 31.89 -10.76 20.41
C VAL A 437 31.08 -10.67 21.69
N HIS A 438 31.29 -9.61 22.47
CA HIS A 438 30.62 -9.36 23.74
C HIS A 438 30.07 -7.93 23.78
N VAL A 439 29.30 -7.57 22.76
CA VAL A 439 28.73 -6.22 22.62
C VAL A 439 27.24 -6.28 22.97
N PRO A 440 26.83 -5.75 24.12
CA PRO A 440 25.43 -5.58 24.45
C PRO A 440 24.82 -4.37 23.74
N MET A 441 23.52 -4.18 23.90
CA MET A 441 22.82 -3.03 23.37
C MET A 441 21.68 -2.59 24.30
N ALA A 442 21.31 -1.31 24.19
CA ALA A 442 20.16 -0.76 24.89
C ALA A 442 18.94 -0.58 23.99
N PHE A 443 19.14 -0.43 22.67
CA PHE A 443 18.06 -0.14 21.73
C PHE A 443 17.90 -1.20 20.63
N SER A 444 18.68 -1.15 19.54
CA SER A 444 18.41 -1.96 18.33
C SER A 444 19.66 -2.48 17.60
N GLY A 445 20.88 -2.17 18.06
CA GLY A 445 22.11 -2.73 17.49
C GLY A 445 22.68 -1.93 16.32
N GLY A 446 22.41 -0.62 16.29
CA GLY A 446 23.00 0.32 15.33
C GLY A 446 24.42 0.74 15.68
N MET A 447 25.00 1.62 14.86
CA MET A 447 26.33 2.19 15.07
C MET A 447 26.43 2.97 16.38
N LEU A 448 25.35 3.63 16.82
CA LEU A 448 25.33 4.31 18.12
C LEU A 448 25.51 3.31 19.28
N ASP A 449 24.77 2.20 19.26
CA ASP A 449 24.91 1.13 20.25
C ASP A 449 26.32 0.51 20.19
N LEU A 450 26.87 0.28 18.99
CA LEU A 450 28.21 -0.30 18.84
C LEU A 450 29.28 0.59 19.47
N ILE A 451 29.18 1.91 19.28
CA ILE A 451 30.12 2.86 19.86
C ILE A 451 29.98 2.89 21.38
N ILE A 452 28.76 3.08 21.89
CA ILE A 452 28.50 3.29 23.31
C ILE A 452 28.78 2.02 24.12
N TYR A 453 28.37 0.85 23.63
CA TYR A 453 28.40 -0.40 24.38
C TYR A 453 29.46 -1.40 23.92
N GLY A 454 30.08 -1.15 22.76
CA GLY A 454 31.18 -1.96 22.23
C GLY A 454 32.53 -1.24 22.31
N VAL A 455 32.65 -0.08 21.63
CA VAL A 455 33.92 0.64 21.46
C VAL A 455 34.38 1.30 22.76
N ILE A 456 33.53 2.07 23.41
CA ILE A 456 33.88 2.80 24.64
C ILE A 456 34.29 1.82 25.76
N PRO A 457 33.52 0.77 26.09
CA PRO A 457 33.88 -0.20 27.12
C PRO A 457 34.84 -1.29 26.62
N PHE A 458 35.61 -1.07 25.54
CA PHE A 458 36.49 -2.08 24.94
C PHE A 458 37.43 -2.76 25.94
N ALA A 459 37.95 -2.01 26.92
CA ALA A 459 38.84 -2.53 27.96
C ALA A 459 38.20 -3.65 28.81
N LYS A 460 36.86 -3.72 28.88
CA LYS A 460 36.14 -4.83 29.55
C LYS A 460 36.17 -6.14 28.75
N GLY A 461 36.65 -6.12 27.50
CA GLY A 461 36.75 -7.30 26.65
C GLY A 461 35.58 -7.49 25.66
N THR A 462 34.99 -6.40 25.15
CA THR A 462 33.83 -6.46 24.22
C THR A 462 34.13 -7.11 22.88
N ASN A 463 35.41 -7.12 22.47
CA ASN A 463 35.87 -7.58 21.16
C ASN A 463 35.08 -7.00 19.95
N PHE A 464 34.62 -5.75 20.06
CA PHE A 464 33.79 -5.09 19.03
C PHE A 464 34.43 -5.07 17.63
N TYR A 465 35.76 -5.15 17.54
CA TYR A 465 36.49 -5.10 16.27
C TYR A 465 36.11 -6.27 15.33
N TRP A 466 35.72 -7.43 15.87
CA TRP A 466 35.22 -8.55 15.07
C TRP A 466 33.95 -8.20 14.30
N THR A 467 33.09 -7.35 14.86
CA THR A 467 31.91 -6.82 14.15
C THR A 467 32.29 -6.12 12.85
N LEU A 468 33.42 -5.38 12.85
CA LEU A 468 33.93 -4.68 11.66
C LEU A 468 34.60 -5.66 10.69
N ILE A 469 35.41 -6.59 11.22
CA ILE A 469 36.12 -7.60 10.43
C ILE A 469 35.13 -8.52 9.68
N VAL A 470 34.03 -8.91 10.31
CA VAL A 470 32.94 -9.68 9.68
C VAL A 470 32.08 -8.77 8.82
N GLY A 471 31.76 -7.57 9.31
CA GLY A 471 30.84 -6.63 8.67
C GLY A 471 31.29 -6.18 7.28
N ILE A 472 32.56 -5.80 7.11
CA ILE A 472 33.07 -5.31 5.81
C ILE A 472 32.90 -6.36 4.70
N PRO A 473 33.35 -7.62 4.84
CA PRO A 473 33.02 -8.69 3.90
C PRO A 473 31.51 -8.89 3.72
N TYR A 474 30.74 -8.80 4.80
CA TYR A 474 29.28 -8.96 4.78
C TYR A 474 28.59 -7.96 3.85
N PHE A 475 29.09 -6.72 3.77
CA PHE A 475 28.60 -5.72 2.82
C PHE A 475 28.63 -6.26 1.38
N PHE A 476 29.76 -6.83 0.97
CA PHE A 476 29.94 -7.35 -0.39
C PHE A 476 29.11 -8.62 -0.64
N VAL A 477 28.97 -9.48 0.38
CA VAL A 477 28.12 -10.68 0.31
C VAL A 477 26.66 -10.27 0.10
N TYR A 478 26.14 -9.38 0.94
CA TYR A 478 24.77 -8.85 0.80
C TYR A 478 24.58 -8.17 -0.55
N PHE A 479 25.50 -7.29 -0.93
CA PHE A 479 25.43 -6.60 -2.21
C PHE A 479 25.35 -7.59 -3.39
N GLY A 480 26.28 -8.55 -3.45
CA GLY A 480 26.35 -9.54 -4.53
C GLY A 480 25.10 -10.42 -4.60
N ILE A 481 24.63 -10.93 -3.46
CA ILE A 481 23.43 -11.77 -3.38
C ILE A 481 22.19 -10.97 -3.76
N PHE A 482 21.93 -9.84 -3.12
CA PHE A 482 20.74 -9.03 -3.40
C PHE A 482 20.73 -8.54 -4.83
N TYR A 483 21.85 -8.00 -5.35
CA TYR A 483 21.90 -7.49 -6.71
C TYR A 483 21.59 -8.59 -7.71
N THR A 484 22.21 -9.76 -7.56
CA THR A 484 21.98 -10.91 -8.43
C THR A 484 20.54 -11.37 -8.39
N LEU A 485 19.95 -11.53 -7.19
CA LEU A 485 18.57 -11.99 -7.03
C LEU A 485 17.56 -10.97 -7.54
N ILE A 486 17.73 -9.68 -7.25
CA ILE A 486 16.85 -8.60 -7.72
C ILE A 486 16.84 -8.54 -9.25
N VAL A 487 18.02 -8.60 -9.87
CA VAL A 487 18.15 -8.56 -11.34
C VAL A 487 17.59 -9.84 -11.97
N LYS A 488 18.01 -11.02 -11.48
CA LYS A 488 17.63 -12.33 -12.04
C LYS A 488 16.12 -12.60 -11.94
N PHE A 489 15.52 -12.30 -10.79
CA PHE A 489 14.08 -12.53 -10.56
C PHE A 489 13.21 -11.32 -10.90
N LYS A 490 13.81 -10.25 -11.43
CA LYS A 490 13.11 -9.01 -11.83
C LYS A 490 12.24 -8.44 -10.70
N ILE A 491 12.77 -8.43 -9.48
CA ILE A 491 12.08 -7.90 -8.29
C ILE A 491 11.90 -6.38 -8.47
N GLU A 492 10.72 -5.87 -8.11
CA GLU A 492 10.30 -4.47 -8.28
C GLU A 492 10.68 -3.60 -7.08
N THR A 493 11.95 -3.68 -6.66
CA THR A 493 12.49 -2.83 -5.58
C THR A 493 12.40 -1.35 -5.94
N PRO A 494 12.54 -0.40 -4.98
CA PRO A 494 12.40 1.03 -5.26
C PRO A 494 13.19 1.49 -6.51
N GLY A 495 12.51 2.18 -7.43
CA GLY A 495 13.03 2.60 -8.74
C GLY A 495 12.92 1.55 -9.86
N ARG A 496 12.38 0.36 -9.59
CA ARG A 496 12.09 -0.69 -10.59
C ARG A 496 10.58 -0.94 -10.67
N GLY A 497 10.03 -1.04 -11.89
CA GLY A 497 8.60 -1.28 -12.12
C GLY A 497 7.79 0.02 -12.31
N SER A 498 6.48 -0.13 -12.52
CA SER A 498 5.56 0.98 -12.84
C SER A 498 5.07 1.78 -11.62
N ASN A 499 5.27 1.26 -10.40
CA ASN A 499 4.67 1.81 -9.18
C ASN A 499 5.62 2.71 -8.36
N THR A 500 6.83 2.96 -8.84
CA THR A 500 7.84 3.79 -8.14
C THR A 500 7.95 5.19 -8.72
N LYS A 501 6.84 5.93 -8.75
CA LYS A 501 6.89 7.39 -8.88
C LYS A 501 6.61 8.00 -7.51
N LEU A 502 7.68 8.32 -6.78
CA LEU A 502 7.59 9.39 -5.79
C LEU A 502 7.28 10.66 -6.58
N PHE A 503 6.16 11.31 -6.31
CA PHE A 503 5.82 12.57 -6.94
C PHE A 503 6.88 13.61 -6.54
N THR A 504 7.83 13.89 -7.42
CA THR A 504 8.80 14.96 -7.22
C THR A 504 8.10 16.31 -7.28
N LYS A 505 8.73 17.39 -6.81
CA LYS A 505 8.23 18.77 -7.07
C LYS A 505 8.00 18.99 -8.57
N ALA A 506 8.83 18.38 -9.43
CA ALA A 506 8.66 18.39 -10.87
C ALA A 506 7.47 17.53 -11.34
N ASP A 507 7.13 16.43 -10.68
CA ASP A 507 5.89 15.67 -10.97
C ASP A 507 4.66 16.37 -10.43
N TYR A 508 4.74 17.08 -9.29
CA TYR A 508 3.66 17.94 -8.78
C TYR A 508 3.42 19.12 -9.73
N LEU A 509 4.49 19.77 -10.19
CA LEU A 509 4.43 20.83 -11.20
C LEU A 509 3.97 20.29 -12.55
N LYS A 510 4.45 19.11 -12.99
CA LYS A 510 3.95 18.43 -14.19
C LYS A 510 2.51 17.95 -14.03
N LYS A 511 2.03 17.58 -12.85
CA LYS A 511 0.61 17.25 -12.58
C LYS A 511 -0.25 18.52 -12.52
N LYS A 512 0.37 19.67 -12.19
CA LYS A 512 -0.21 21.01 -12.38
C LYS A 512 -0.31 21.35 -13.88
N ASP A 513 0.69 20.97 -14.67
CA ASP A 513 0.81 21.24 -16.11
C ASP A 513 0.17 20.19 -17.03
N SER A 514 -0.14 18.96 -16.59
CA SER A 514 -0.69 17.87 -17.43
C SER A 514 -2.22 17.77 -17.43
N ASN A 515 -2.90 18.67 -16.72
CA ASN A 515 -4.29 19.07 -16.99
C ASN A 515 -4.27 20.50 -17.53
N SER A 516 -3.70 20.68 -18.73
CA SER A 516 -3.38 21.98 -19.32
C SER A 516 -4.59 22.74 -19.86
N SER A 517 -5.78 22.13 -19.89
CA SER A 517 -7.04 22.80 -20.24
C SER A 517 -7.97 22.82 -19.02
N VAL A 518 -8.60 23.96 -18.78
CA VAL A 518 -9.79 24.03 -17.90
C VAL A 518 -10.84 23.14 -18.53
N ASP A 519 -11.50 22.29 -17.74
CA ASP A 519 -12.56 21.44 -18.27
C ASP A 519 -13.73 22.34 -18.73
N PRO A 520 -14.14 22.29 -20.00
CA PRO A 520 -15.14 23.20 -20.54
C PRO A 520 -16.47 23.14 -19.80
N ARG A 521 -16.83 21.95 -19.29
CA ARG A 521 -18.07 21.73 -18.56
C ARG A 521 -18.00 22.31 -17.15
N ALA A 522 -16.86 22.19 -16.48
CA ALA A 522 -16.64 22.84 -15.19
C ALA A 522 -16.65 24.38 -15.33
N LEU A 523 -16.02 24.91 -16.38
CA LEU A 523 -16.02 26.34 -16.68
C LEU A 523 -17.42 26.87 -16.97
N ALA A 524 -18.17 26.20 -17.86
CA ALA A 524 -19.52 26.59 -18.24
C ALA A 524 -20.47 26.66 -17.03
N VAL A 525 -20.39 25.68 -16.12
CA VAL A 525 -21.20 25.70 -14.89
C VAL A 525 -20.79 26.85 -13.98
N VAL A 526 -19.50 27.13 -13.80
CA VAL A 526 -19.05 28.24 -12.94
C VAL A 526 -19.48 29.60 -13.52
N LEU A 527 -19.39 29.77 -14.84
CA LEU A 527 -19.86 30.98 -15.52
C LEU A 527 -21.37 31.14 -15.40
N ALA A 528 -22.14 30.05 -15.55
CA ALA A 528 -23.59 30.06 -15.36
C ALA A 528 -24.02 30.43 -13.93
N TYR A 529 -23.17 30.20 -12.93
CA TYR A 529 -23.35 30.68 -11.56
C TYR A 529 -22.87 32.13 -11.32
N GLY A 530 -22.47 32.86 -12.37
CA GLY A 530 -22.01 34.26 -12.28
C GLY A 530 -20.52 34.41 -11.97
N GLY A 531 -19.73 33.37 -12.21
CA GLY A 531 -18.30 33.33 -11.94
C GLY A 531 -17.94 32.76 -10.58
N ILE A 532 -16.65 32.43 -10.41
CA ILE A 532 -16.16 31.73 -9.22
C ILE A 532 -16.28 32.55 -7.94
N ASP A 533 -16.19 33.88 -8.06
CA ASP A 533 -16.29 34.81 -6.94
C ASP A 533 -17.75 35.04 -6.51
N ASN A 534 -18.72 34.66 -7.34
CA ASN A 534 -20.13 34.70 -6.96
C ASN A 534 -20.55 33.46 -6.15
N ILE A 535 -19.76 32.38 -6.15
CA ILE A 535 -20.07 31.16 -5.40
C ILE A 535 -19.36 31.20 -4.04
N SER A 536 -20.15 31.31 -2.96
CA SER A 536 -19.65 31.34 -1.57
C SER A 536 -19.49 29.95 -0.97
N ALA A 537 -20.31 28.97 -1.36
CA ALA A 537 -20.17 27.58 -0.93
C ALA A 537 -20.45 26.57 -2.06
N PHE A 538 -19.58 25.58 -2.19
CA PHE A 538 -19.64 24.54 -3.23
C PHE A 538 -20.17 23.22 -2.65
N ASN A 539 -21.47 23.15 -2.37
CA ASN A 539 -22.10 21.92 -1.86
C ASN A 539 -22.77 21.12 -2.98
N ASN A 540 -22.96 19.82 -2.79
CA ASN A 540 -23.70 18.98 -3.70
C ASN A 540 -24.38 17.82 -2.94
N CYS A 541 -25.41 17.26 -3.53
CA CYS A 541 -25.94 15.95 -3.16
C CYS A 541 -25.77 14.97 -4.34
N ALA A 542 -26.32 13.76 -4.22
CA ALA A 542 -26.20 12.71 -5.23
C ALA A 542 -26.64 13.16 -6.64
N SER A 543 -27.65 14.04 -6.74
CA SER A 543 -28.24 14.47 -8.01
C SER A 543 -28.18 15.97 -8.33
N ARG A 544 -27.66 16.80 -7.42
CA ARG A 544 -27.74 18.27 -7.54
C ARG A 544 -26.50 18.97 -7.03
N LEU A 545 -26.08 20.02 -7.73
CA LEU A 545 -25.23 21.07 -7.18
C LEU A 545 -26.11 21.97 -6.30
N ARG A 546 -25.64 22.31 -5.10
CA ARG A 546 -26.33 23.16 -4.13
C ARG A 546 -25.38 24.28 -3.74
N TYR A 547 -25.32 25.31 -4.55
CA TYR A 547 -24.35 26.37 -4.35
C TYR A 547 -24.98 27.54 -3.61
N ASP A 548 -24.22 28.05 -2.66
CA ASP A 548 -24.52 29.32 -2.02
C ASP A 548 -23.85 30.39 -2.87
N VAL A 549 -24.59 31.44 -3.18
CA VAL A 549 -24.14 32.54 -4.03
C VAL A 549 -24.20 33.86 -3.30
N VAL A 550 -23.29 34.76 -3.66
CA VAL A 550 -23.23 36.12 -3.13
C VAL A 550 -24.38 36.95 -3.70
N ASP A 551 -24.64 36.82 -5.01
CA ASP A 551 -25.72 37.47 -5.73
C ASP A 551 -26.45 36.47 -6.66
N ALA A 552 -27.70 36.14 -6.33
CA ALA A 552 -28.51 35.23 -7.13
C ALA A 552 -28.91 35.80 -8.50
N ASN A 553 -28.86 37.11 -8.71
CA ASN A 553 -29.19 37.72 -10.00
C ASN A 553 -28.12 37.47 -11.06
N LYS A 554 -26.89 37.14 -10.64
CA LYS A 554 -25.79 36.78 -11.54
C LYS A 554 -25.85 35.32 -12.00
N VAL A 555 -26.74 34.51 -11.43
CA VAL A 555 -26.94 33.12 -11.83
C VAL A 555 -27.92 33.07 -12.99
N SER A 556 -27.56 32.38 -14.08
CA SER A 556 -28.45 32.14 -15.23
C SER A 556 -28.98 30.71 -15.22
N ASP A 557 -30.30 30.59 -15.11
CA ASP A 557 -30.98 29.29 -15.14
C ASP A 557 -30.91 28.66 -16.54
N GLU A 558 -30.92 29.48 -17.60
CA GLU A 558 -30.75 29.05 -18.99
C GLU A 558 -29.35 28.50 -19.23
N ALA A 559 -28.31 29.20 -18.79
CA ALA A 559 -26.92 28.77 -18.93
C ALA A 559 -26.64 27.48 -18.15
N LEU A 560 -27.24 27.31 -16.96
CA LEU A 560 -27.12 26.07 -16.20
C LEU A 560 -27.78 24.88 -16.92
N LYS A 561 -28.93 25.10 -17.56
CA LYS A 561 -29.57 24.08 -18.41
C LYS A 561 -28.73 23.75 -19.65
N ALA A 562 -28.16 24.77 -20.31
CA ALA A 562 -27.25 24.59 -21.43
C ALA A 562 -25.98 23.81 -21.05
N ALA A 563 -25.48 24.00 -19.83
CA ALA A 563 -24.36 23.23 -19.27
C ALA A 563 -24.71 21.78 -18.88
N GLY A 564 -25.98 21.38 -19.03
CA GLY A 564 -26.47 20.01 -18.81
C GLY A 564 -27.30 19.80 -17.54
N ALA A 565 -27.82 20.87 -16.91
CA ALA A 565 -28.76 20.72 -15.80
C ALA A 565 -30.17 20.39 -16.33
N SER A 566 -30.80 19.34 -15.80
CA SER A 566 -32.19 18.99 -16.08
C SER A 566 -33.21 19.91 -15.40
N GLY A 567 -32.76 20.77 -14.47
CA GLY A 567 -33.59 21.75 -13.79
C GLY A 567 -32.79 22.63 -12.83
N VAL A 568 -33.28 23.83 -12.57
CA VAL A 568 -32.69 24.79 -11.62
C VAL A 568 -33.76 25.20 -10.61
N LYS A 569 -33.40 25.25 -9.33
CA LYS A 569 -34.30 25.62 -8.24
C LYS A 569 -33.61 26.64 -7.34
N ARG A 570 -34.27 27.78 -7.12
CA ARG A 570 -33.81 28.83 -6.22
C ARG A 570 -34.52 28.69 -4.87
N GLU A 571 -33.76 28.50 -3.80
CA GLU A 571 -34.29 28.36 -2.44
C GLU A 571 -33.83 29.58 -1.61
N GLY A 572 -34.57 30.69 -1.70
CA GLY A 572 -34.21 31.96 -1.07
C GLY A 572 -33.29 32.82 -1.94
N SER A 573 -32.74 33.89 -1.35
CA SER A 573 -31.98 34.92 -2.09
C SER A 573 -30.50 34.55 -2.33
N LYS A 574 -30.00 33.47 -1.73
CA LYS A 574 -28.58 33.08 -1.79
C LYS A 574 -28.32 31.61 -2.07
N HIS A 575 -29.35 30.77 -2.24
CA HIS A 575 -29.13 29.34 -2.51
C HIS A 575 -29.75 28.95 -3.86
N VAL A 576 -28.89 28.48 -4.78
CA VAL A 576 -29.32 28.04 -6.11
C VAL A 576 -28.86 26.62 -6.38
N GLN A 577 -29.83 25.76 -6.69
CA GLN A 577 -29.62 24.34 -6.92
C GLN A 577 -29.78 23.99 -8.40
N ALA A 578 -28.81 23.29 -8.98
CA ALA A 578 -28.87 22.80 -10.35
C ALA A 578 -28.87 21.26 -10.35
N ILE A 579 -29.81 20.65 -11.04
CA ILE A 579 -30.03 19.20 -11.08
C ILE A 579 -29.24 18.61 -12.24
N PHE A 580 -28.14 17.90 -11.97
CA PHE A 580 -27.29 17.26 -12.99
C PHE A 580 -27.40 15.73 -12.98
N GLY A 581 -28.31 15.18 -12.17
CA GLY A 581 -28.42 13.74 -11.97
C GLY A 581 -27.15 13.14 -11.34
N PRO A 582 -26.85 11.85 -11.57
CA PRO A 582 -25.71 11.15 -10.95
C PRO A 582 -24.34 11.81 -11.15
N GLN A 583 -24.22 12.71 -12.13
CA GLN A 583 -22.99 13.41 -12.49
C GLN A 583 -22.68 14.61 -11.58
N ALA A 584 -23.62 15.02 -10.71
CA ALA A 584 -23.46 16.20 -9.85
C ALA A 584 -22.25 16.11 -8.90
N GLU A 585 -21.96 14.91 -8.36
CA GLU A 585 -20.80 14.70 -7.46
C GLU A 585 -19.47 14.80 -8.21
N GLN A 586 -19.38 14.18 -9.39
CA GLN A 586 -18.20 14.26 -10.24
C GLN A 586 -17.94 15.70 -10.69
N LEU A 587 -18.99 16.43 -11.07
CA LEU A 587 -18.91 17.80 -11.53
C LEU A 587 -18.52 18.78 -10.41
N ASN A 588 -19.07 18.63 -9.20
CA ASN A 588 -18.64 19.44 -8.05
C ASN A 588 -17.17 19.20 -7.69
N SER A 589 -16.73 17.94 -7.68
CA SER A 589 -15.34 17.59 -7.42
C SER A 589 -14.41 18.18 -8.48
N LEU A 590 -14.83 18.17 -9.75
CA LEU A 590 -14.07 18.74 -10.86
C LEU A 590 -13.94 20.27 -10.74
N ILE A 591 -15.04 20.97 -10.46
CA ILE A 591 -15.07 22.43 -10.24
C ILE A 591 -14.17 22.80 -9.05
N LYS A 592 -14.26 22.08 -7.92
CA LYS A 592 -13.40 22.31 -6.76
C LYS A 592 -11.92 22.10 -7.08
N ALA A 593 -11.60 21.03 -7.81
CA ALA A 593 -10.23 20.71 -8.19
C ALA A 593 -9.63 21.74 -9.17
N GLN A 594 -10.47 22.41 -9.96
CA GLN A 594 -10.06 23.41 -10.96
C GLN A 594 -10.34 24.87 -10.54
N ARG A 595 -10.78 25.12 -9.30
CA ARG A 595 -11.24 26.45 -8.83
C ARG A 595 -10.29 27.60 -9.15
N GLU A 596 -9.02 27.47 -8.76
CA GLU A 596 -8.02 28.53 -8.98
C GLU A 596 -7.70 28.68 -10.47
N LYS A 597 -7.72 27.59 -11.24
CA LYS A 597 -7.50 27.63 -12.70
C LYS A 597 -8.65 28.33 -13.42
N ILE A 598 -9.89 28.02 -13.04
CA ILE A 598 -11.09 28.68 -13.55
C ILE A 598 -11.06 30.16 -13.19
N LYS A 599 -10.64 30.49 -11.96
CA LYS A 599 -10.46 31.89 -11.53
C LYS A 599 -9.44 32.63 -12.38
N GLU A 600 -8.25 32.06 -12.57
CA GLU A 600 -7.20 32.64 -13.41
C GLU A 600 -7.64 32.76 -14.88
N TYR A 601 -8.33 31.75 -15.42
CA TYR A 601 -8.85 31.75 -16.78
C TYR A 601 -9.89 32.86 -17.00
N ILE A 602 -10.83 33.04 -16.06
CA ILE A 602 -11.82 34.11 -16.09
C ILE A 602 -11.16 35.48 -15.88
N LEU A 603 -10.11 35.58 -15.06
CA LEU A 603 -9.36 36.83 -14.88
C LEU A 603 -8.61 37.25 -16.16
N GLN A 604 -8.14 36.26 -16.94
CA GLN A 604 -7.50 36.48 -18.24
C GLN A 604 -8.51 36.75 -19.37
N HIS A 605 -9.78 36.35 -19.19
CA HIS A 605 -10.88 36.50 -20.15
C HIS A 605 -12.12 37.11 -19.44
N PRO A 606 -12.06 38.36 -18.96
CA PRO A 606 -13.15 38.97 -18.21
C PRO A 606 -14.45 39.18 -19.02
N GLU A 607 -14.37 39.17 -20.36
CA GLU A 607 -15.51 39.20 -21.28
C GLU A 607 -16.51 38.05 -21.05
N LEU A 608 -16.03 36.89 -20.57
CA LEU A 608 -16.81 35.69 -20.31
C LEU A 608 -17.91 35.87 -19.25
N LEU A 609 -17.79 36.89 -18.39
CA LEU A 609 -18.76 37.20 -17.33
C LEU A 609 -19.84 38.20 -17.78
N ASN A 610 -19.58 38.94 -18.87
CA ASN A 610 -20.46 40.01 -19.37
C ASN A 610 -21.21 39.60 -20.64
N ASP A 611 -20.68 38.62 -21.39
CA ASP A 611 -21.40 38.01 -22.48
C ASP A 611 -22.54 37.14 -21.93
N LYS A 612 -23.73 37.28 -22.53
CA LYS A 612 -24.76 36.25 -22.39
C LYS A 612 -24.07 34.94 -22.79
N VAL A 613 -24.14 33.92 -21.93
CA VAL A 613 -23.44 32.63 -22.06
C VAL A 613 -23.68 31.96 -23.44
N GLU A 614 -24.66 32.45 -24.21
CA GLU A 614 -24.88 32.23 -25.64
C GLU A 614 -23.64 32.47 -26.52
N ASN A 615 -22.79 33.49 -26.28
CA ASN A 615 -21.62 33.79 -27.12
C ASN A 615 -20.39 32.89 -26.85
N LEU A 616 -20.34 32.24 -25.69
CA LEU A 616 -19.25 31.32 -25.35
C LEU A 616 -19.34 29.97 -26.04
N ILE A 617 -20.54 29.65 -26.52
CA ILE A 617 -20.80 28.53 -27.40
C ILE A 617 -20.45 28.93 -28.84
N GLU A 618 -20.41 30.23 -29.17
CA GLU A 618 -20.14 30.72 -30.51
C GLU A 618 -18.64 30.78 -30.89
N GLN A 619 -17.73 30.93 -29.92
CA GLN A 619 -16.28 31.03 -30.20
C GLN A 619 -15.53 29.69 -30.38
N GLU A 620 -16.20 28.53 -30.26
CA GLU A 620 -15.74 27.28 -30.89
C GLU A 620 -16.59 26.87 -32.11
N THR A 621 -17.62 27.64 -32.49
CA THR A 621 -18.34 27.44 -33.78
C THR A 621 -17.68 28.12 -34.98
N GLN A 622 -16.35 28.29 -34.96
CA GLN A 622 -15.59 28.19 -36.20
C GLN A 622 -14.91 26.82 -36.27
N PRO A 623 -15.57 25.80 -36.85
CA PRO A 623 -14.82 24.73 -37.47
C PRO A 623 -13.96 25.35 -38.58
N ALA A 624 -12.80 24.75 -38.85
CA ALA A 624 -12.16 24.89 -40.15
C ALA A 624 -13.08 24.29 -41.22
N ASN A 625 -14.16 24.98 -41.58
CA ASN A 625 -14.88 24.79 -42.81
C ASN A 625 -14.39 25.86 -43.79
N LYS A 626 -13.44 25.46 -44.64
CA LYS A 626 -13.67 25.66 -46.06
C LYS A 626 -15.12 25.26 -46.33
N ALA A 627 -15.88 26.12 -46.99
CA ALA A 627 -17.16 25.72 -47.56
C ALA A 627 -16.97 24.37 -48.28
N SER A 628 -17.52 23.31 -47.69
CA SER A 628 -17.86 22.11 -48.42
C SER A 628 -19.37 22.06 -48.40
N ASP A 629 -19.93 21.92 -49.59
CA ASP A 629 -21.34 21.79 -49.91
C ASP A 629 -22.14 21.04 -48.86
N GLY A 630 -23.46 21.27 -48.82
CA GLY A 630 -24.46 20.55 -48.01
C GLY A 630 -24.45 19.03 -48.19
N LYS A 631 -23.39 18.37 -47.72
CA LYS A 631 -23.12 16.95 -47.85
C LYS A 631 -23.81 16.24 -46.71
N VAL A 632 -24.89 15.56 -47.05
CA VAL A 632 -25.63 14.70 -46.15
C VAL A 632 -24.78 13.47 -45.84
N VAL A 633 -24.66 13.09 -44.57
CA VAL A 633 -23.91 11.88 -44.19
C VAL A 633 -24.88 10.70 -44.08
N GLU A 634 -24.55 9.60 -44.76
CA GLU A 634 -25.38 8.40 -44.82
C GLU A 634 -24.97 7.36 -43.78
N LEU A 635 -25.84 7.07 -42.81
CA LEU A 635 -25.67 5.95 -41.88
C LEU A 635 -26.15 4.65 -42.54
N SER A 636 -25.28 3.67 -42.70
CA SER A 636 -25.74 2.31 -43.05
C SER A 636 -26.22 1.52 -41.84
N ALA A 637 -26.78 0.35 -42.13
CA ALA A 637 -27.26 -0.59 -41.14
C ALA A 637 -26.09 -1.16 -40.31
N PRO A 638 -26.07 -0.90 -38.99
CA PRO A 638 -25.03 -1.43 -38.12
C PRO A 638 -25.30 -2.89 -37.72
N ALA A 639 -26.45 -3.46 -38.11
CA ALA A 639 -26.77 -4.87 -37.96
C ALA A 639 -27.81 -5.31 -39.00
N LEU A 640 -27.89 -6.62 -39.25
CA LEU A 640 -28.94 -7.21 -40.07
C LEU A 640 -30.19 -7.46 -39.21
N GLY A 641 -31.35 -6.97 -39.66
CA GLY A 641 -32.50 -6.89 -38.78
C GLY A 641 -33.62 -5.98 -39.26
N LYS A 642 -34.63 -5.80 -38.40
CA LYS A 642 -35.75 -4.89 -38.65
C LYS A 642 -35.49 -3.53 -38.00
N VAL A 643 -35.57 -2.46 -38.79
CA VAL A 643 -35.36 -1.09 -38.29
C VAL A 643 -36.64 -0.57 -37.62
N LYS A 644 -36.52 -0.11 -36.38
CA LYS A 644 -37.60 0.47 -35.56
C LYS A 644 -37.23 1.88 -35.09
N THR A 645 -38.23 2.63 -34.62
CA THR A 645 -37.98 3.91 -33.94
C THR A 645 -37.49 3.68 -32.51
N LEU A 646 -36.76 4.65 -31.95
CA LEU A 646 -36.34 4.64 -30.54
C LEU A 646 -37.52 4.50 -29.58
N ALA A 647 -38.69 5.06 -29.91
CA ALA A 647 -39.91 4.98 -29.12
C ALA A 647 -40.36 3.53 -28.81
N THR A 648 -39.91 2.53 -29.58
CA THR A 648 -40.27 1.12 -29.34
C THR A 648 -39.54 0.48 -28.14
N LEU A 649 -38.51 1.13 -27.61
CA LEU A 649 -37.70 0.58 -26.51
C LEU A 649 -38.39 0.67 -25.14
N ASN A 650 -39.25 1.68 -24.91
CA ASN A 650 -39.92 1.96 -23.64
C ASN A 650 -38.97 1.95 -22.41
N ASP A 651 -37.74 2.43 -22.58
CA ASP A 651 -36.68 2.41 -21.56
C ASP A 651 -36.50 3.77 -20.85
N GLY A 652 -37.22 4.80 -21.30
CA GLY A 652 -37.20 6.15 -20.74
C GLY A 652 -35.97 6.97 -21.12
N VAL A 653 -34.85 6.35 -21.50
CA VAL A 653 -33.61 7.07 -21.88
C VAL A 653 -33.48 7.20 -23.39
N PHE A 654 -33.43 6.08 -24.11
CA PHE A 654 -33.36 6.07 -25.56
C PHE A 654 -34.73 6.37 -26.18
N SER A 655 -35.82 5.84 -25.62
CA SER A 655 -37.18 6.07 -26.14
C SER A 655 -37.62 7.53 -26.11
N GLU A 656 -37.11 8.32 -25.17
CA GLU A 656 -37.36 9.78 -25.05
C GLU A 656 -36.31 10.63 -25.77
N LYS A 657 -35.38 9.99 -26.51
CA LYS A 657 -34.28 10.63 -27.25
C LYS A 657 -33.33 11.46 -26.37
N MET A 658 -33.25 11.17 -25.06
CA MET A 658 -32.36 11.89 -24.15
C MET A 658 -30.88 11.74 -24.49
N SER A 659 -30.50 10.61 -25.12
CA SER A 659 -29.13 10.36 -25.59
C SER A 659 -28.87 10.82 -27.03
N GLY A 660 -29.87 11.38 -27.72
CA GLY A 660 -29.78 11.86 -29.10
C GLY A 660 -30.81 11.25 -30.06
N GLU A 661 -30.81 11.73 -31.30
CA GLU A 661 -31.65 11.23 -32.39
C GLU A 661 -31.07 9.94 -33.00
N GLY A 662 -31.92 9.00 -33.41
CA GLY A 662 -31.42 7.70 -33.85
C GLY A 662 -32.50 6.69 -34.19
N PHE A 663 -32.08 5.43 -34.32
CA PHE A 663 -32.94 4.30 -34.66
C PHE A 663 -32.49 3.03 -33.94
N VAL A 664 -33.35 2.02 -33.98
CA VAL A 664 -33.13 0.71 -33.36
C VAL A 664 -33.14 -0.35 -34.44
N VAL A 665 -32.26 -1.35 -34.32
CA VAL A 665 -32.28 -2.54 -35.17
C VAL A 665 -32.52 -3.76 -34.30
N GLU A 666 -33.68 -4.38 -34.50
CA GLU A 666 -33.99 -5.70 -33.94
C GLU A 666 -33.27 -6.76 -34.77
N PHE A 667 -32.35 -7.51 -34.15
CA PHE A 667 -31.51 -8.49 -34.83
C PHE A 667 -32.34 -9.58 -35.54
N ALA A 668 -32.03 -9.88 -36.80
CA ALA A 668 -32.62 -11.00 -37.53
C ALA A 668 -32.04 -12.38 -37.13
N ALA A 669 -30.85 -12.39 -36.51
CA ALA A 669 -30.18 -13.62 -36.12
C ALA A 669 -30.81 -14.23 -34.85
N GLU A 670 -30.90 -15.56 -34.81
CA GLU A 670 -31.42 -16.26 -33.63
C GLU A 670 -30.38 -16.40 -32.52
N HIS A 671 -29.13 -16.75 -32.84
CA HIS A 671 -28.12 -17.07 -31.82
C HIS A 671 -26.96 -16.08 -31.71
N ASN A 672 -26.35 -15.68 -32.84
CA ASN A 672 -25.20 -14.77 -32.84
C ASN A 672 -25.41 -13.66 -33.87
N ALA A 673 -25.19 -12.41 -33.47
CA ALA A 673 -25.26 -11.27 -34.37
C ALA A 673 -23.93 -10.54 -34.49
N SER A 674 -23.66 -10.05 -35.69
CA SER A 674 -22.50 -9.21 -36.01
C SER A 674 -22.93 -7.76 -36.08
N ILE A 675 -22.10 -6.88 -35.55
CA ILE A 675 -22.33 -5.43 -35.52
C ILE A 675 -21.26 -4.77 -36.37
N PHE A 676 -21.69 -3.88 -37.25
CA PHE A 676 -20.86 -3.20 -38.24
C PHE A 676 -20.83 -1.70 -38.00
N SER A 677 -19.76 -1.05 -38.44
CA SER A 677 -19.69 0.42 -38.43
C SER A 677 -20.70 1.00 -39.42
N PRO A 678 -21.63 1.88 -39.01
CA PRO A 678 -22.56 2.53 -39.94
C PRO A 678 -21.94 3.66 -40.76
N VAL A 679 -20.70 4.06 -40.43
CA VAL A 679 -19.99 5.22 -40.99
C VAL A 679 -18.48 4.98 -41.10
N ASP A 680 -17.80 5.80 -41.90
CA ASP A 680 -16.35 5.95 -41.85
C ASP A 680 -15.98 6.85 -40.66
N GLY A 681 -15.01 6.44 -39.83
CA GLY A 681 -14.64 7.22 -38.65
C GLY A 681 -13.56 6.60 -37.78
N THR A 682 -13.37 7.16 -36.59
CA THR A 682 -12.46 6.65 -35.56
C THR A 682 -13.24 6.15 -34.36
N ILE A 683 -12.90 4.97 -33.84
CA ILE A 683 -13.48 4.44 -32.60
C ILE A 683 -13.02 5.33 -31.43
N THR A 684 -13.91 6.16 -30.91
CA THR A 684 -13.59 7.09 -29.81
C THR A 684 -13.83 6.47 -28.44
N LEU A 685 -14.68 5.44 -28.37
CA LEU A 685 -15.03 4.79 -27.12
C LEU A 685 -15.28 3.29 -27.32
N VAL A 686 -14.68 2.46 -26.47
CA VAL A 686 -15.03 1.05 -26.30
C VAL A 686 -15.32 0.84 -24.83
N PHE A 687 -16.57 0.53 -24.48
CA PHE A 687 -16.92 0.33 -23.06
C PHE A 687 -16.20 -0.90 -22.49
N PRO A 688 -15.75 -0.90 -21.21
CA PRO A 688 -15.05 -2.03 -20.61
C PRO A 688 -15.85 -3.34 -20.63
N THR A 689 -17.18 -3.24 -20.53
CA THR A 689 -18.11 -4.37 -20.62
C THR A 689 -18.54 -4.70 -22.06
N LYS A 690 -17.94 -4.04 -23.07
CA LYS A 690 -18.07 -4.34 -24.52
C LYS A 690 -19.50 -4.30 -25.07
N HIS A 691 -20.44 -3.68 -24.37
CA HIS A 691 -21.84 -3.56 -24.79
C HIS A 691 -22.11 -2.30 -25.62
N ALA A 692 -21.16 -1.36 -25.70
CA ALA A 692 -21.34 -0.11 -26.44
C ALA A 692 -20.03 0.43 -27.03
N TYR A 693 -20.15 1.15 -28.14
CA TYR A 693 -19.05 1.62 -28.98
C TYR A 693 -19.36 3.02 -29.52
N GLY A 694 -18.44 3.96 -29.35
CA GLY A 694 -18.51 5.31 -29.91
C GLY A 694 -17.64 5.45 -31.16
N ILE A 695 -18.17 6.09 -32.20
CA ILE A 695 -17.51 6.32 -33.48
C ILE A 695 -17.65 7.78 -33.86
N THR A 696 -16.55 8.47 -34.13
CA THR A 696 -16.56 9.87 -34.58
C THR A 696 -16.09 9.96 -36.02
N THR A 697 -16.90 10.56 -36.90
CA THR A 697 -16.56 10.77 -38.31
C THR A 697 -15.62 11.97 -38.49
N GLU A 698 -14.92 12.07 -39.63
CA GLU A 698 -14.12 13.25 -39.96
C GLU A 698 -14.98 14.51 -40.12
N ASP A 699 -16.26 14.35 -40.45
CA ASP A 699 -17.27 15.42 -40.51
C ASP A 699 -17.79 15.84 -39.11
N GLY A 700 -17.29 15.24 -38.03
CA GLY A 700 -17.66 15.59 -36.64
C GLY A 700 -18.98 15.00 -36.13
N ILE A 701 -19.47 13.91 -36.74
CA ILE A 701 -20.66 13.19 -36.26
C ILE A 701 -20.24 12.11 -35.27
N ASN A 702 -20.79 12.16 -34.06
CA ASN A 702 -20.54 11.18 -32.99
C ASN A 702 -21.69 10.16 -32.96
N VAL A 703 -21.40 8.93 -33.37
CA VAL A 703 -22.33 7.80 -33.39
C VAL A 703 -22.06 6.90 -32.19
N LEU A 704 -23.09 6.61 -31.41
CA LEU A 704 -23.07 5.59 -30.36
C LEU A 704 -23.84 4.35 -30.83
N LEU A 705 -23.15 3.20 -30.83
CA LEU A 705 -23.74 1.87 -30.96
C LEU A 705 -23.87 1.26 -29.57
N HIS A 706 -25.09 0.96 -29.13
CA HIS A 706 -25.37 0.38 -27.81
C HIS A 706 -26.19 -0.91 -27.98
N ILE A 707 -25.69 -2.03 -27.47
CA ILE A 707 -26.25 -3.36 -27.70
C ILE A 707 -27.17 -3.74 -26.55
N GLY A 708 -28.48 -3.73 -26.78
CA GLY A 708 -29.49 -4.06 -25.78
C GLY A 708 -29.66 -3.01 -24.70
N ILE A 709 -30.68 -3.16 -23.86
CA ILE A 709 -30.93 -2.30 -22.69
C ILE A 709 -30.49 -3.06 -21.44
N ASP A 710 -29.79 -2.38 -20.52
CA ASP A 710 -29.24 -2.92 -19.27
C ASP A 710 -28.23 -4.07 -19.42
N THR A 711 -27.72 -4.30 -20.63
CA THR A 711 -26.70 -5.34 -20.94
C THR A 711 -25.34 -5.08 -20.32
N VAL A 712 -25.08 -3.86 -19.84
CA VAL A 712 -23.92 -3.54 -18.98
C VAL A 712 -23.82 -4.48 -17.77
N ASN A 713 -24.96 -4.94 -17.25
CA ASN A 713 -25.05 -5.85 -16.11
C ASN A 713 -24.50 -7.26 -16.41
N LEU A 714 -24.31 -7.61 -17.68
CA LEU A 714 -23.68 -8.88 -18.09
C LEU A 714 -22.16 -8.87 -17.92
N ASN A 715 -21.55 -7.74 -17.54
CA ASN A 715 -20.12 -7.60 -17.26
C ASN A 715 -19.22 -8.15 -18.40
N GLY A 716 -19.63 -7.95 -19.65
CA GLY A 716 -18.91 -8.41 -20.84
C GLY A 716 -19.13 -9.87 -21.25
N LYS A 717 -19.96 -10.64 -20.54
CA LYS A 717 -20.37 -11.97 -20.98
C LYS A 717 -21.29 -11.88 -22.20
N GLY A 718 -20.97 -12.63 -23.25
CA GLY A 718 -21.73 -12.64 -24.51
C GLY A 718 -21.32 -11.57 -25.53
N PHE A 719 -20.32 -10.73 -25.24
CA PHE A 719 -19.83 -9.67 -26.14
C PHE A 719 -18.37 -9.85 -26.51
N GLU A 720 -18.07 -9.82 -27.81
CA GLU A 720 -16.73 -9.87 -28.37
C GLU A 720 -16.46 -8.58 -29.16
N ALA A 721 -15.52 -7.76 -28.68
CA ALA A 721 -15.09 -6.56 -29.40
C ALA A 721 -14.07 -6.94 -30.49
N CYS A 722 -14.30 -6.47 -31.71
CA CYS A 722 -13.40 -6.68 -32.85
C CYS A 722 -12.57 -5.43 -33.21
N VAL A 723 -12.71 -4.36 -32.42
CA VAL A 723 -12.01 -3.07 -32.59
C VAL A 723 -11.46 -2.54 -31.27
N GLU A 724 -10.45 -1.69 -31.35
CA GLU A 724 -9.82 -1.00 -30.21
C GLU A 724 -10.07 0.52 -30.25
N GLN A 725 -10.01 1.18 -29.09
CA GLN A 725 -10.14 2.64 -29.01
C GLN A 725 -8.98 3.32 -29.76
N GLY A 726 -9.29 4.30 -30.60
CA GLY A 726 -8.37 5.00 -31.49
C GLY A 726 -8.22 4.36 -32.87
N GLN A 727 -8.82 3.20 -33.13
CA GLN A 727 -8.77 2.54 -34.44
C GLN A 727 -9.64 3.28 -35.48
N LYS A 728 -9.11 3.51 -36.69
CA LYS A 728 -9.92 3.96 -37.84
C LYS A 728 -10.71 2.79 -38.43
N VAL A 729 -11.99 3.02 -38.71
CA VAL A 729 -12.92 2.04 -39.28
C VAL A 729 -13.61 2.63 -40.51
N LYS A 730 -13.91 1.76 -41.48
CA LYS A 730 -14.75 2.09 -42.64
C LYS A 730 -16.18 1.58 -42.42
N LYS A 731 -17.13 2.23 -43.10
CA LYS A 731 -18.53 1.83 -43.20
C LYS A 731 -18.61 0.35 -43.62
N GLY A 732 -19.29 -0.46 -42.81
CA GLY A 732 -19.44 -1.90 -43.01
C GLY A 732 -18.33 -2.77 -42.39
N ASP A 733 -17.30 -2.19 -41.75
CA ASP A 733 -16.30 -2.95 -40.99
C ASP A 733 -16.92 -3.57 -39.73
N LEU A 734 -16.40 -4.74 -39.32
CA LEU A 734 -16.90 -5.46 -38.15
C LEU A 734 -16.42 -4.78 -36.86
N VAL A 735 -17.37 -4.36 -36.03
CA VAL A 735 -17.11 -3.68 -34.74
C VAL A 735 -17.18 -4.67 -33.58
N ALA A 736 -18.20 -5.53 -33.56
CA ALA A 736 -18.41 -6.47 -32.47
C ALA A 736 -19.23 -7.70 -32.90
N LYS A 737 -19.18 -8.76 -32.09
CA LYS A 737 -20.11 -9.89 -32.14
C LYS A 737 -20.82 -10.04 -30.80
N VAL A 738 -22.10 -10.39 -30.86
CA VAL A 738 -22.94 -10.62 -29.69
C VAL A 738 -23.56 -12.02 -29.75
N ASN A 739 -23.49 -12.74 -28.63
CA ASN A 739 -24.24 -13.96 -28.40
C ASN A 739 -25.61 -13.59 -27.79
N LEU A 740 -26.67 -13.74 -28.58
CA LEU A 740 -28.03 -13.36 -28.24
C LEU A 740 -28.67 -14.32 -27.24
N ASP A 741 -28.25 -15.59 -27.21
CA ASP A 741 -28.74 -16.56 -26.22
C ASP A 741 -28.39 -16.09 -24.81
N VAL A 742 -27.16 -15.62 -24.59
CA VAL A 742 -26.71 -15.08 -23.28
C VAL A 742 -27.54 -13.86 -22.86
N VAL A 743 -27.92 -12.99 -23.80
CA VAL A 743 -28.72 -11.78 -23.51
C VAL A 743 -30.17 -12.16 -23.19
N ARG A 744 -30.74 -13.13 -23.93
CA ARG A 744 -32.12 -13.60 -23.75
C ARG A 744 -32.29 -14.44 -22.49
N ASP A 745 -31.31 -15.28 -22.15
CA ASP A 745 -31.27 -16.05 -20.89
C ASP A 745 -31.30 -15.14 -19.67
N ALA A 746 -30.67 -13.96 -19.78
CA ALA A 746 -30.71 -12.91 -18.77
C ALA A 746 -32.01 -12.08 -18.76
N LYS A 747 -32.98 -12.41 -19.63
CA LYS A 747 -34.25 -11.69 -19.82
C LYS A 747 -34.09 -10.20 -20.19
N LEU A 748 -32.99 -9.87 -20.87
CA LEU A 748 -32.71 -8.51 -21.33
C LEU A 748 -33.11 -8.32 -22.80
N LYS A 749 -33.45 -7.09 -23.18
CA LYS A 749 -33.69 -6.74 -24.59
C LYS A 749 -32.36 -6.71 -25.32
N SER A 750 -32.30 -7.38 -26.47
CA SER A 750 -31.08 -7.50 -27.27
C SER A 750 -30.97 -6.48 -28.40
N ASP A 751 -31.95 -5.60 -28.61
CA ASP A 751 -31.98 -4.70 -29.76
C ASP A 751 -30.74 -3.78 -29.84
N LEU A 752 -30.20 -3.57 -31.05
CA LEU A 752 -29.09 -2.64 -31.24
C LEU A 752 -29.61 -1.22 -31.39
N VAL A 753 -29.22 -0.35 -30.47
CA VAL A 753 -29.57 1.06 -30.45
C VAL A 753 -28.45 1.87 -31.10
N THR A 754 -28.79 2.68 -32.11
CA THR A 754 -27.84 3.54 -32.83
C THR A 754 -28.28 4.98 -32.71
N VAL A 755 -27.45 5.81 -32.09
CA VAL A 755 -27.79 7.18 -31.73
C VAL A 755 -26.70 8.14 -32.16
N ILE A 756 -27.12 9.29 -32.69
CA ILE A 756 -26.25 10.44 -32.95
C ILE A 756 -26.24 11.30 -31.69
N LEU A 757 -25.08 11.40 -31.05
CA LEU A 757 -24.94 12.11 -29.79
C LEU A 757 -25.18 13.62 -29.99
N PRO A 758 -25.75 14.33 -29.00
CA PRO A 758 -26.11 15.75 -29.13
C PRO A 758 -24.93 16.70 -29.39
N ASP A 759 -23.70 16.26 -29.12
CA ASP A 759 -22.45 16.99 -29.35
C ASP A 759 -21.90 16.81 -30.78
N SER A 760 -22.65 16.14 -31.67
CA SER A 760 -22.31 16.00 -33.09
C SER A 760 -22.46 17.32 -33.85
N SER A 761 -21.60 17.56 -34.85
CA SER A 761 -21.68 18.72 -35.76
C SER A 761 -23.00 18.81 -36.54
N LYS A 762 -23.67 17.67 -36.71
CA LYS A 762 -24.99 17.51 -37.33
C LYS A 762 -25.84 16.59 -36.46
N THR A 763 -27.05 17.00 -36.12
CA THR A 763 -27.91 16.27 -35.17
C THR A 763 -29.29 15.91 -35.74
N SER A 764 -29.64 16.41 -36.94
CA SER A 764 -30.93 16.10 -37.56
C SER A 764 -30.87 14.75 -38.29
N VAL A 765 -31.52 13.73 -37.72
CA VAL A 765 -31.56 12.39 -38.31
C VAL A 765 -32.89 12.17 -39.03
N LYS A 766 -32.84 12.00 -40.36
CA LYS A 766 -34.00 11.55 -41.16
C LYS A 766 -33.86 10.07 -41.48
N ILE A 767 -34.68 9.24 -40.83
CA ILE A 767 -34.74 7.79 -41.09
C ILE A 767 -35.44 7.57 -42.45
N GLN A 768 -34.75 6.97 -43.42
CA GLN A 768 -35.31 6.68 -44.75
C GLN A 768 -36.06 5.35 -44.79
N LYS A 769 -35.64 4.36 -43.99
CA LYS A 769 -36.07 2.97 -44.07
C LYS A 769 -36.65 2.48 -42.74
N LEU A 770 -37.74 3.10 -42.30
CA LEU A 770 -38.44 2.72 -41.08
C LEU A 770 -39.33 1.47 -41.31
N ASN A 771 -39.34 0.53 -40.37
CA ASN A 771 -40.11 -0.73 -40.40
C ASN A 771 -39.73 -1.72 -41.51
N THR A 772 -38.61 -1.52 -42.20
CA THR A 772 -38.12 -2.44 -43.23
C THR A 772 -37.10 -3.44 -42.68
N ASN A 773 -37.10 -4.65 -43.22
CA ASN A 773 -36.05 -5.63 -42.97
C ASN A 773 -34.81 -5.30 -43.81
N VAL A 774 -33.65 -5.30 -43.15
CA VAL A 774 -32.37 -4.97 -43.76
C VAL A 774 -31.50 -6.22 -43.84
N SER A 775 -31.24 -6.68 -45.07
CA SER A 775 -30.44 -7.87 -45.37
C SER A 775 -29.00 -7.58 -45.80
N SER A 776 -28.62 -6.30 -45.95
CA SER A 776 -27.26 -5.89 -46.29
C SER A 776 -26.75 -4.77 -45.36
N LYS A 777 -25.52 -4.91 -44.87
CA LYS A 777 -24.80 -3.93 -44.04
C LYS A 777 -24.44 -2.63 -44.79
N GLU A 778 -24.55 -2.62 -46.11
CA GLU A 778 -24.33 -1.42 -46.95
C GLU A 778 -25.61 -0.59 -47.10
N THR A 779 -26.75 -1.10 -46.65
CA THR A 779 -28.04 -0.42 -46.77
C THR A 779 -28.04 0.87 -45.95
N THR A 780 -28.21 2.02 -46.60
CA THR A 780 -28.42 3.31 -45.92
C THR A 780 -29.77 3.32 -45.21
N ILE A 781 -29.76 3.61 -43.90
CA ILE A 781 -30.92 3.61 -43.00
C ILE A 781 -31.38 5.03 -42.67
N ALA A 782 -30.42 5.93 -42.45
CA ALA A 782 -30.71 7.30 -42.07
C ALA A 782 -29.72 8.28 -42.69
N LEU A 783 -30.22 9.49 -42.89
CA LEU A 783 -29.46 10.65 -43.34
C LEU A 783 -29.27 11.59 -42.15
N VAL A 784 -28.03 12.00 -41.90
CA VAL A 784 -27.70 13.01 -40.89
C VAL A 784 -27.42 14.33 -41.60
N LYS A 785 -28.19 15.36 -41.23
CA LYS A 785 -28.11 16.72 -41.78
C LYS A 785 -27.73 17.75 -40.73
#